data_AF-A0A8H4KSP1-F1
#
_entry.id   AF-A0A8H4KSP1-F1
#
_cell.length_a   1.000
_cell.length_b   1.000
_cell.length_c   1.000
_cell.angle_alpha   90.00
_cell.angle_beta   90.00
_cell.angle_gamma   90.00
#
_symmetry.space_group_name_H-M   'P 1'
#
loop_
_entity.id
_entity.type
_entity.pdbx_description
1 polymer ?
#
loop_
_entity_poly.entity_id
_entity_poly.type
_entity_poly.pdbx_seq_one_letter_code
_entity_poly.pdbx_strand_id
1 'polypeptide(L)'
;MLLELSLLFAALLATVSATSYTEAYRPQYHFTPAKNWMNDPNGLIYHKGKYHMYFQYNPTGDIWGNISWGHAVSDDLMRWKELPVALNAFNSPAGSLNELYYSGSAVSDDALTSGLGNGKRSPLVAVFTSHYTSDITLPRNKSVRAGQESQSIAFSTDNGLTWTEYPDNPVILEPPSQYADQYLNFRDPFVFWYGPGRHWAMVVSLPNLHKLLIYTSKNLRDWKHVSEFGPVNAVGGQWECPSLFPLPIDGNKSRTKWVMVIGLNPGGPAHAGGSGTQYVVGNFDGTTFTADADNVYDAAAPKDTVLFEDWSEGSFAESSWKPTDDFVGQQPSNGQVLTLWQKGDQTVGSLISKNFTVSKKYIAFKIGCCNNPYNPATYGTIKDQQTAINLIMDGHVVRSTSGVNGGDMIWASWNVASLVGKTAHIELVDRATGGWGHLDVGEIVFTDKSLSPQANWVDYGPDYYAAATYNGLSNYERVAVAWMNDWAYAVDIPTSPWRSAMTIPRILTLENVDGRARLIQKPHRNLQALESKSMLYKNHWHLLSTRNLTLPVSGKALDITLAFSPGAESKILGLNVRTDGKTQGTIIGYDVSTNQMFVNREASGDSSFSTSFSGIYYAPLPVRNGKVELRILLDWSSVEVFGGRGEEAITAQIFPSEPSTGVSLFSVGIVKDVNIEVRSVSSSWGHRISN
;
A
#
# COMPACT_ATOMS: atom_id res chain seq x y z
N MET A 1 -27.05 46.35 -46.18
CA MET A 1 -26.96 44.93 -46.56
C MET A 1 -26.06 44.25 -45.54
N LEU A 2 -26.62 44.15 -44.35
CA LEU A 2 -26.10 43.66 -43.08
C LEU A 2 -27.33 42.94 -42.51
N LEU A 3 -27.14 41.76 -41.93
CA LEU A 3 -28.11 40.70 -41.63
C LEU A 3 -28.19 39.62 -42.70
N GLU A 4 -27.82 38.41 -42.27
CA GLU A 4 -28.14 37.06 -42.78
C GLU A 4 -26.94 36.08 -42.83
N LEU A 5 -25.99 36.17 -41.90
CA LEU A 5 -25.02 35.09 -41.71
C LEU A 5 -24.63 34.87 -40.24
N SER A 6 -25.62 34.89 -39.33
CA SER A 6 -25.37 34.79 -37.88
C SER A 6 -26.33 33.84 -37.13
N LEU A 7 -26.94 32.87 -37.80
CA LEU A 7 -27.87 31.92 -37.18
C LEU A 7 -27.66 30.51 -37.77
N LEU A 8 -26.61 29.81 -37.35
CA LEU A 8 -26.55 28.33 -37.35
C LEU A 8 -25.37 27.74 -36.54
N PHE A 9 -24.72 28.53 -35.68
CA PHE A 9 -23.81 28.04 -34.62
C PHE A 9 -24.42 28.35 -33.25
N ALA A 10 -25.56 27.72 -32.95
CA ALA A 10 -26.12 27.72 -31.61
C ALA A 10 -26.80 26.37 -31.35
N ALA A 11 -26.18 25.60 -30.45
CA ALA A 11 -26.72 24.46 -29.69
C ALA A 11 -25.90 23.16 -29.84
N LEU A 12 -24.63 23.20 -29.40
CA LEU A 12 -24.07 22.10 -28.63
C LEU A 12 -23.59 22.68 -27.28
N LEU A 13 -24.54 23.20 -26.51
CA LEU A 13 -24.33 23.37 -25.07
C LEU A 13 -24.31 21.96 -24.49
N ALA A 14 -23.13 21.36 -24.41
CA ALA A 14 -22.91 20.27 -23.48
C ALA A 14 -23.28 20.82 -22.10
N THR A 15 -24.41 20.38 -21.56
CA THR A 15 -24.74 20.59 -20.17
C THR A 15 -23.65 19.87 -19.38
N VAL A 16 -22.64 20.62 -18.94
CA VAL A 16 -21.73 20.19 -17.88
C VAL A 16 -22.61 20.10 -16.65
N SER A 17 -23.20 18.92 -16.42
CA SER A 17 -23.78 18.62 -15.12
C SER A 17 -22.61 18.66 -14.15
N ALA A 18 -22.61 19.62 -13.24
CA ALA A 18 -21.60 19.68 -12.20
C ALA A 18 -21.68 18.38 -11.40
N THR A 19 -20.63 17.55 -11.44
CA THR A 19 -20.50 16.42 -10.53
C THR A 19 -20.44 16.98 -9.11
N SER A 20 -21.39 16.58 -8.27
CA SER A 20 -21.55 17.16 -6.94
C SER A 20 -20.57 16.58 -5.92
N TYR A 21 -19.95 15.42 -6.20
CA TYR A 21 -19.06 14.70 -5.27
C TYR A 21 -19.71 14.45 -3.90
N THR A 22 -21.03 14.18 -3.89
CA THR A 22 -21.84 13.95 -2.69
C THR A 22 -22.38 12.52 -2.62
N GLU A 23 -21.87 11.62 -3.45
CA GLU A 23 -22.28 10.20 -3.46
C GLU A 23 -21.87 9.51 -2.16
N ALA A 24 -22.55 8.41 -1.84
CA ALA A 24 -22.17 7.57 -0.70
C ALA A 24 -20.69 7.19 -0.78
N TYR A 25 -20.02 7.17 0.37
CA TYR A 25 -18.60 6.86 0.51
C TYR A 25 -17.63 7.81 -0.19
N ARG A 26 -18.07 8.85 -0.91
CA ARG A 26 -17.18 9.81 -1.57
C ARG A 26 -16.34 10.58 -0.55
N PRO A 27 -15.02 10.36 -0.46
CA PRO A 27 -14.15 11.16 0.39
C PRO A 27 -14.27 12.64 0.03
N GLN A 28 -14.28 13.50 1.04
CA GLN A 28 -14.48 14.93 0.88
C GLN A 28 -13.18 15.71 0.84
N TYR A 29 -12.05 15.12 1.25
CA TYR A 29 -10.74 15.79 1.17
C TYR A 29 -9.62 14.88 0.66
N HIS A 30 -9.98 13.75 0.06
CA HIS A 30 -9.10 12.87 -0.69
C HIS A 30 -9.47 12.91 -2.18
N PHE A 31 -8.48 12.85 -3.07
CA PHE A 31 -8.77 12.86 -4.49
C PHE A 31 -9.40 11.54 -4.94
N THR A 32 -10.42 11.66 -5.79
CA THR A 32 -11.06 10.57 -6.53
C THR A 32 -11.38 11.08 -7.93
N PRO A 33 -11.31 10.27 -8.99
CA PRO A 33 -11.87 10.70 -10.27
C PRO A 33 -13.38 10.90 -10.14
N ALA A 34 -13.96 11.77 -10.96
CA ALA A 34 -15.40 12.00 -11.01
C ALA A 34 -16.18 10.68 -11.17
N LYS A 35 -15.65 9.79 -12.01
CA LYS A 35 -16.20 8.47 -12.33
C LYS A 35 -15.07 7.50 -12.68
N ASN A 36 -15.42 6.23 -12.75
CA ASN A 36 -14.60 5.10 -13.21
C ASN A 36 -13.46 4.70 -12.25
N TRP A 37 -12.63 3.76 -12.71
CA TRP A 37 -11.51 3.18 -11.98
C TRP A 37 -10.29 4.10 -11.94
N MET A 38 -9.66 4.19 -10.77
CA MET A 38 -8.31 4.71 -10.60
C MET A 38 -7.44 3.74 -9.80
N ASN A 39 -6.14 3.66 -10.12
CA ASN A 39 -5.14 3.08 -9.23
C ASN A 39 -3.95 4.03 -8.99
N ASP A 40 -2.74 3.67 -9.42
CA ASP A 40 -1.49 4.29 -9.00
C ASP A 40 -1.43 5.78 -9.34
N PRO A 41 -0.89 6.63 -8.44
CA PRO A 41 -0.51 7.99 -8.80
C PRO A 41 0.69 7.97 -9.74
N ASN A 42 0.63 8.77 -10.80
CA ASN A 42 1.67 8.85 -11.82
C ASN A 42 2.10 10.29 -12.06
N GLY A 43 3.30 10.45 -12.62
CA GLY A 43 3.75 11.74 -13.14
C GLY A 43 3.70 12.89 -12.12
N LEU A 44 3.83 12.59 -10.82
CA LEU A 44 3.70 13.59 -9.77
C LEU A 44 4.77 14.68 -9.94
N ILE A 45 4.35 15.88 -10.32
CA ILE A 45 5.27 16.99 -10.59
C ILE A 45 4.69 18.31 -10.13
N TYR A 46 5.48 19.08 -9.38
CA TYR A 46 5.20 20.48 -9.11
C TYR A 46 5.82 21.34 -10.20
N HIS A 47 4.99 22.05 -10.96
CA HIS A 47 5.44 22.86 -12.08
C HIS A 47 4.69 24.19 -12.11
N LYS A 48 5.44 25.29 -12.13
CA LYS A 48 4.90 26.67 -12.26
C LYS A 48 3.71 26.97 -11.33
N GLY A 49 3.83 26.58 -10.06
CA GLY A 49 2.80 26.86 -9.06
C GLY A 49 1.72 25.79 -8.93
N LYS A 50 1.68 24.79 -9.83
CA LYS A 50 0.66 23.73 -9.82
C LYS A 50 1.29 22.39 -9.42
N TYR A 51 0.61 21.66 -8.55
CA TYR A 51 0.82 20.24 -8.35
C TYR A 51 0.04 19.48 -9.41
N HIS A 52 0.73 18.73 -10.26
CA HIS A 52 0.14 17.82 -11.23
C HIS A 52 0.13 16.42 -10.63
N MET A 53 -1.03 15.79 -10.67
CA MET A 53 -1.19 14.38 -10.38
C MET A 53 -1.81 13.72 -11.60
N TYR A 54 -1.03 12.88 -12.27
CA TYR A 54 -1.58 11.90 -13.18
C TYR A 54 -1.89 10.64 -12.39
N PHE A 55 -2.62 9.73 -12.99
CA PHE A 55 -2.99 8.48 -12.31
C PHE A 55 -3.43 7.44 -13.33
N GLN A 56 -3.17 6.18 -13.03
CA GLN A 56 -3.72 5.05 -13.78
C GLN A 56 -5.25 5.16 -13.75
N TYR A 57 -5.87 5.15 -14.92
CA TYR A 57 -7.27 5.47 -15.09
C TYR A 57 -7.91 4.59 -16.17
N ASN A 58 -9.11 4.09 -15.94
CA ASN A 58 -9.96 3.52 -16.99
C ASN A 58 -11.01 4.56 -17.42
N PRO A 59 -10.92 5.19 -18.60
CA PRO A 59 -11.91 6.18 -19.03
C PRO A 59 -13.30 5.60 -19.35
N THR A 60 -13.41 4.27 -19.42
CA THR A 60 -14.57 3.56 -19.99
C THR A 60 -15.29 2.61 -19.02
N GLY A 61 -14.74 2.38 -17.82
CA GLY A 61 -15.32 1.44 -16.86
C GLY A 61 -14.80 1.65 -15.45
N ASP A 62 -15.55 1.18 -14.46
CA ASP A 62 -15.24 1.36 -13.05
C ASP A 62 -14.31 0.28 -12.48
N ILE A 63 -13.95 -0.74 -13.25
CA ILE A 63 -12.91 -1.74 -12.94
C ILE A 63 -11.65 -1.52 -13.79
N TRP A 64 -10.54 -2.16 -13.41
CA TRP A 64 -9.27 -2.09 -14.15
C TRP A 64 -9.44 -2.54 -15.62
N GLY A 65 -8.86 -1.77 -16.55
CA GLY A 65 -8.93 -1.99 -17.99
C GLY A 65 -8.74 -0.68 -18.76
N ASN A 66 -8.43 -0.73 -20.07
CA ASN A 66 -8.21 0.46 -20.91
C ASN A 66 -7.31 1.53 -20.23
N ILE A 67 -6.27 1.05 -19.56
CA ILE A 67 -5.40 1.84 -18.68
C ILE A 67 -4.73 2.98 -19.44
N SER A 68 -5.00 4.17 -18.92
CA SER A 68 -4.67 5.49 -19.43
C SER A 68 -4.12 6.33 -18.27
N TRP A 69 -3.47 7.46 -18.54
CA TRP A 69 -3.18 8.45 -17.51
C TRP A 69 -4.30 9.48 -17.45
N GLY A 70 -5.09 9.43 -16.39
CA GLY A 70 -5.95 10.55 -15.97
C GLY A 70 -5.10 11.74 -15.49
N HIS A 71 -5.71 12.90 -15.28
CA HIS A 71 -4.98 14.10 -14.87
C HIS A 71 -5.81 14.98 -13.94
N ALA A 72 -5.22 15.42 -12.84
CA ALA A 72 -5.74 16.47 -11.99
C ALA A 72 -4.63 17.45 -11.58
N VAL A 73 -5.04 18.69 -11.29
CA VAL A 73 -4.14 19.73 -10.79
C VAL A 73 -4.66 20.36 -9.51
N SER A 74 -3.74 20.82 -8.67
CA SER A 74 -4.05 21.56 -7.44
C SER A 74 -3.03 22.68 -7.20
N ASP A 75 -3.49 23.77 -6.58
CA ASP A 75 -2.61 24.83 -6.05
C ASP A 75 -2.05 24.45 -4.67
N ASP A 76 -2.76 23.59 -3.93
CA ASP A 76 -2.54 23.38 -2.50
C ASP A 76 -2.49 21.90 -2.08
N LEU A 77 -2.49 20.97 -3.04
CA LEU A 77 -2.58 19.50 -2.85
C LEU A 77 -3.90 19.00 -2.25
N MET A 78 -4.86 19.88 -1.95
CA MET A 78 -6.13 19.53 -1.31
C MET A 78 -7.31 19.71 -2.27
N ARG A 79 -7.37 20.87 -2.93
CA ARG A 79 -8.44 21.25 -3.86
C ARG A 79 -8.00 20.88 -5.27
N TRP A 80 -8.52 19.77 -5.75
CA TRP A 80 -8.18 19.20 -7.05
C TRP A 80 -9.19 19.60 -8.12
N LYS A 81 -8.68 19.89 -9.31
CA LYS A 81 -9.46 20.02 -10.54
C LYS A 81 -9.02 18.91 -11.47
N GLU A 82 -9.93 17.99 -11.73
CA GLU A 82 -9.77 16.99 -12.78
C GLU A 82 -9.74 17.67 -14.15
N LEU A 83 -8.85 17.19 -15.01
CA LEU A 83 -8.59 17.65 -16.36
C LEU A 83 -8.85 16.50 -17.35
N PRO A 84 -8.87 16.76 -18.67
CA PRO A 84 -8.95 15.69 -19.65
C PRO A 84 -7.84 14.65 -19.48
N VAL A 85 -8.12 13.41 -19.89
CA VAL A 85 -7.14 12.31 -19.92
C VAL A 85 -5.87 12.76 -20.67
N ALA A 86 -4.71 12.53 -20.06
CA ALA A 86 -3.42 13.00 -20.52
C ALA A 86 -2.78 12.06 -21.56
N LEU A 87 -2.80 10.75 -21.30
CA LEU A 87 -2.36 9.70 -22.21
C LEU A 87 -3.48 8.66 -22.26
N ASN A 88 -4.14 8.53 -23.40
CA ASN A 88 -5.30 7.67 -23.54
C ASN A 88 -4.89 6.35 -24.20
N ALA A 89 -5.33 5.22 -23.64
CA ALA A 89 -5.11 3.88 -24.18
C ALA A 89 -5.34 3.85 -25.70
N PHE A 90 -4.37 3.30 -26.43
CA PHE A 90 -4.33 3.43 -27.88
C PHE A 90 -5.00 2.24 -28.55
N ASN A 91 -6.01 2.53 -29.37
CA ASN A 91 -6.59 1.57 -30.30
C ASN A 91 -5.91 1.71 -31.67
N SER A 92 -5.56 0.59 -32.29
CA SER A 92 -5.17 0.53 -33.70
C SER A 92 -6.23 1.18 -34.61
N PRO A 93 -5.87 1.54 -35.86
CA PRO A 93 -6.86 1.99 -36.85
C PRO A 93 -8.01 0.99 -37.09
N ALA A 94 -7.78 -0.30 -36.80
CA ALA A 94 -8.79 -1.36 -36.88
C ALA A 94 -9.69 -1.45 -35.63
N GLY A 95 -9.47 -0.61 -34.61
CA GLY A 95 -10.25 -0.55 -33.37
C GLY A 95 -9.78 -1.50 -32.27
N SER A 96 -8.77 -2.35 -32.51
CA SER A 96 -8.19 -3.22 -31.47
C SER A 96 -7.30 -2.41 -30.53
N LEU A 97 -7.47 -2.60 -29.22
CA LEU A 97 -6.59 -2.05 -28.20
C LEU A 97 -5.18 -2.60 -28.39
N ASN A 98 -4.19 -1.73 -28.55
CA ASN A 98 -2.80 -2.06 -28.88
C ASN A 98 -1.80 -1.74 -27.77
N GLU A 99 -2.04 -0.65 -27.04
CA GLU A 99 -1.10 -0.15 -26.04
C GLU A 99 -1.85 0.47 -24.86
N LEU A 100 -1.44 0.05 -23.67
CA LEU A 100 -1.85 0.60 -22.38
C LEU A 100 -0.70 1.43 -21.80
N TYR A 101 -1.05 2.52 -21.14
CA TYR A 101 -0.08 3.43 -20.51
C TYR A 101 0.00 3.09 -19.04
N TYR A 102 0.92 2.20 -18.68
CA TYR A 102 1.15 1.81 -17.29
C TYR A 102 1.88 2.90 -16.51
N SER A 103 2.11 2.65 -15.22
CA SER A 103 2.64 3.61 -14.27
C SER A 103 4.00 4.17 -14.67
N GLY A 104 4.30 5.34 -14.10
CA GLY A 104 5.53 6.08 -14.39
C GLY A 104 5.57 7.46 -13.73
N SER A 105 6.53 8.26 -14.15
CA SER A 105 6.89 9.54 -13.53
C SER A 105 7.06 10.66 -14.55
N ALA A 106 7.17 11.91 -14.07
CA ALA A 106 7.34 13.07 -14.93
C ALA A 106 8.39 14.02 -14.34
N VAL A 107 9.12 14.71 -15.22
CA VAL A 107 10.17 15.68 -14.89
C VAL A 107 10.04 16.93 -15.75
N SER A 108 10.60 18.04 -15.27
CA SER A 108 10.81 19.24 -16.10
C SER A 108 12.21 19.20 -16.69
N ASP A 109 12.34 19.23 -18.02
CA ASP A 109 13.62 19.26 -18.71
C ASP A 109 14.11 20.71 -18.89
N ASP A 110 14.43 21.36 -17.78
CA ASP A 110 14.82 22.78 -17.75
C ASP A 110 16.11 23.08 -18.50
N ALA A 111 16.99 22.09 -18.62
CA ALA A 111 18.24 22.20 -19.36
C ALA A 111 18.12 21.83 -20.84
N LEU A 112 16.90 21.53 -21.34
CA LEU A 112 16.62 21.16 -22.74
C LEU A 112 17.52 20.03 -23.24
N THR A 113 17.74 19.04 -22.37
CA THR A 113 18.69 17.94 -22.58
C THR A 113 18.12 16.87 -23.50
N SER A 114 16.83 16.56 -23.35
CA SER A 114 16.08 15.90 -24.40
C SER A 114 15.90 16.93 -25.49
N GLY A 115 16.27 16.72 -26.74
CA GLY A 115 15.92 17.69 -27.80
C GLY A 115 14.42 17.74 -28.13
N LEU A 116 13.53 17.66 -27.14
CA LEU A 116 12.07 17.61 -27.28
C LEU A 116 11.44 18.99 -27.09
N GLY A 117 10.24 19.16 -27.64
CA GLY A 117 9.55 20.45 -27.69
C GLY A 117 10.08 21.37 -28.79
N ASN A 118 9.97 22.69 -28.59
CA ASN A 118 10.31 23.70 -29.60
C ASN A 118 11.51 24.60 -29.22
N GLY A 119 12.24 24.24 -28.15
CA GLY A 119 13.39 25.00 -27.65
C GLY A 119 13.07 26.36 -27.02
N LYS A 120 11.81 26.80 -26.99
CA LYS A 120 11.40 28.10 -26.43
C LYS A 120 10.99 28.02 -24.96
N ARG A 121 10.62 26.83 -24.48
CA ARG A 121 10.16 26.55 -23.10
C ARG A 121 10.65 25.17 -22.69
N SER A 122 11.02 25.00 -21.41
CA SER A 122 11.29 23.69 -20.82
C SER A 122 10.08 22.78 -21.05
N PRO A 123 10.22 21.65 -21.77
CA PRO A 123 9.14 20.68 -21.86
C PRO A 123 9.03 19.93 -20.53
N LEU A 124 7.82 19.48 -20.22
CA LEU A 124 7.67 18.37 -19.28
C LEU A 124 7.89 17.06 -20.06
N VAL A 125 8.54 16.08 -19.44
CA VAL A 125 8.75 14.76 -20.02
C VAL A 125 8.19 13.73 -19.05
N ALA A 126 7.25 12.92 -19.53
CA ALA A 126 6.73 11.75 -18.85
C ALA A 126 7.55 10.54 -19.31
N VAL A 127 7.90 9.68 -18.36
CA VAL A 127 8.49 8.36 -18.61
C VAL A 127 7.54 7.34 -18.01
N PHE A 128 7.10 6.38 -18.81
CA PHE A 128 6.04 5.44 -18.45
C PHE A 128 6.30 4.07 -19.03
N THR A 129 5.60 3.08 -18.50
CA THR A 129 5.64 1.72 -19.06
C THR A 129 4.59 1.62 -20.17
N SER A 130 5.03 1.32 -21.39
CA SER A 130 4.15 0.84 -22.46
C SER A 130 3.87 -0.63 -22.24
N HIS A 131 2.59 -1.00 -22.13
CA HIS A 131 2.16 -2.40 -22.11
C HIS A 131 1.45 -2.74 -23.41
N TYR A 132 2.06 -3.60 -24.23
CA TYR A 132 1.55 -3.95 -25.55
C TYR A 132 0.65 -5.17 -25.47
N THR A 133 -0.55 -5.08 -26.01
CA THR A 133 -1.57 -6.16 -25.92
C THR A 133 -1.48 -7.19 -27.04
N SER A 134 -0.65 -6.94 -28.05
CA SER A 134 -0.48 -7.78 -29.24
C SER A 134 0.91 -7.62 -29.84
N ASP A 135 1.27 -8.53 -30.74
CA ASP A 135 2.51 -8.42 -31.51
C ASP A 135 2.41 -7.26 -32.51
N ILE A 136 3.28 -6.25 -32.36
CA ILE A 136 3.23 -5.02 -33.16
C ILE A 136 4.63 -4.71 -33.71
N THR A 137 4.69 -4.31 -34.99
CA THR A 137 5.89 -3.64 -35.53
C THR A 137 5.74 -2.14 -35.37
N LEU A 138 6.56 -1.56 -34.50
CA LEU A 138 6.63 -0.14 -34.21
C LEU A 138 7.50 0.59 -35.24
N PRO A 139 7.48 1.94 -35.27
CA PRO A 139 8.38 2.73 -36.09
C PRO A 139 9.86 2.31 -35.94
N ARG A 140 10.64 2.52 -37.01
CA ARG A 140 12.06 2.13 -37.11
C ARG A 140 12.33 0.62 -36.94
N ASN A 141 11.38 -0.23 -37.33
CA ASN A 141 11.51 -1.69 -37.33
C ASN A 141 11.77 -2.29 -35.93
N LYS A 142 11.28 -1.63 -34.87
CA LYS A 142 11.19 -2.26 -33.56
C LYS A 142 10.00 -3.21 -33.57
N SER A 143 10.13 -4.37 -32.93
CA SER A 143 9.03 -5.32 -32.78
C SER A 143 8.80 -5.56 -31.30
N VAL A 144 7.54 -5.53 -30.89
CA VAL A 144 7.10 -5.83 -29.53
C VAL A 144 6.16 -7.02 -29.55
N ARG A 145 6.14 -7.75 -28.43
CA ARG A 145 5.35 -8.97 -28.24
C ARG A 145 4.10 -8.68 -27.43
N ALA A 146 3.08 -9.53 -27.59
CA ALA A 146 1.92 -9.51 -26.70
C ALA A 146 2.35 -9.64 -25.23
N GLY A 147 1.80 -8.78 -24.38
CA GLY A 147 2.09 -8.65 -22.96
C GLY A 147 3.39 -7.92 -22.63
N GLN A 148 4.20 -7.50 -23.62
CA GLN A 148 5.50 -6.89 -23.36
C GLN A 148 5.35 -5.55 -22.65
N GLU A 149 6.16 -5.37 -21.59
CA GLU A 149 6.34 -4.14 -20.85
C GLU A 149 7.67 -3.49 -21.28
N SER A 150 7.63 -2.20 -21.63
CA SER A 150 8.80 -1.44 -22.10
C SER A 150 8.75 0.01 -21.65
N GLN A 151 9.89 0.69 -21.59
CA GLN A 151 9.94 2.07 -21.07
C GLN A 151 9.87 3.07 -22.22
N SER A 152 8.85 3.91 -22.20
CA SER A 152 8.54 4.91 -23.23
C SER A 152 8.50 6.31 -22.65
N ILE A 153 8.54 7.33 -23.52
CA ILE A 153 8.44 8.73 -23.11
C ILE A 153 7.40 9.51 -23.92
N ALA A 154 6.83 10.52 -23.30
CA ALA A 154 6.04 11.56 -23.96
C ALA A 154 6.49 12.94 -23.46
N PHE A 155 6.24 13.99 -24.23
CA PHE A 155 6.57 15.34 -23.82
C PHE A 155 5.39 16.30 -23.97
N SER A 156 5.38 17.33 -23.12
CA SER A 156 4.39 18.39 -23.13
C SER A 156 5.07 19.76 -23.23
N THR A 157 4.51 20.64 -24.05
CA THR A 157 4.98 22.03 -24.24
C THR A 157 3.97 23.08 -23.75
N ASP A 158 2.86 22.63 -23.18
CA ASP A 158 1.75 23.45 -22.69
C ASP A 158 1.53 23.30 -21.18
N ASN A 159 2.61 23.00 -20.46
CA ASN A 159 2.65 22.78 -19.01
C ASN A 159 1.89 21.52 -18.56
N GLY A 160 1.94 20.44 -19.33
CA GLY A 160 1.41 19.13 -18.95
C GLY A 160 -0.08 18.95 -19.23
N LEU A 161 -0.70 19.82 -20.03
CA LEU A 161 -2.12 19.71 -20.39
C LEU A 161 -2.33 18.72 -21.53
N THR A 162 -1.43 18.72 -22.52
CA THR A 162 -1.41 17.74 -23.60
C THR A 162 -0.03 17.13 -23.75
N TRP A 163 -0.01 15.87 -24.20
CA TRP A 163 1.21 15.08 -24.35
C TRP A 163 1.37 14.60 -25.78
N THR A 164 2.60 14.63 -26.27
CA THR A 164 3.00 14.06 -27.56
C THR A 164 3.98 12.93 -27.29
N GLU A 165 3.65 11.73 -27.75
CA GLU A 165 4.55 10.59 -27.65
C GLU A 165 5.83 10.79 -28.48
N TYR A 166 6.92 10.22 -27.98
CA TYR A 166 8.18 10.24 -28.71
C TYR A 166 8.15 9.22 -29.86
N PRO A 167 8.39 9.64 -31.12
CA PRO A 167 8.20 8.77 -32.29
C PRO A 167 9.05 7.49 -32.32
N ASP A 168 10.15 7.44 -31.55
CA ASP A 168 11.02 6.27 -31.49
C ASP A 168 10.82 5.44 -30.22
N ASN A 169 9.68 5.58 -29.53
CA ASN A 169 9.33 4.72 -28.42
C ASN A 169 9.34 3.22 -28.83
N PRO A 170 9.61 2.31 -27.86
CA PRO A 170 10.07 2.58 -26.50
C PRO A 170 11.55 2.99 -26.46
N VAL A 171 11.94 3.83 -25.49
CA VAL A 171 13.34 4.26 -25.26
C VAL A 171 14.18 3.18 -24.57
N ILE A 172 13.53 2.25 -23.86
CA ILE A 172 14.13 0.98 -23.41
C ILE A 172 13.18 -0.14 -23.81
N LEU A 173 13.56 -0.89 -24.85
CA LEU A 173 12.72 -1.94 -25.46
C LEU A 173 12.69 -3.24 -24.66
N GLU A 174 13.81 -3.63 -24.07
CA GLU A 174 13.95 -4.88 -23.34
C GLU A 174 14.67 -4.61 -22.02
N PRO A 175 14.42 -5.43 -20.98
CA PRO A 175 15.33 -5.49 -19.83
C PRO A 175 16.74 -5.89 -20.27
N PRO A 176 17.77 -5.72 -19.41
CA PRO A 176 19.13 -6.18 -19.70
C PRO A 176 19.15 -7.65 -20.14
N SER A 177 20.06 -8.04 -21.03
CA SER A 177 20.02 -9.34 -21.71
C SER A 177 19.99 -10.55 -20.77
N GLN A 178 20.56 -10.44 -19.57
CA GLN A 178 20.51 -11.48 -18.55
C GLN A 178 19.11 -11.69 -17.92
N TYR A 179 18.17 -10.78 -18.19
CA TYR A 179 16.78 -10.76 -17.73
C TYR A 179 15.80 -10.68 -18.89
N ALA A 180 16.20 -11.09 -20.11
CA ALA A 180 15.37 -11.00 -21.31
C ALA A 180 14.04 -11.78 -21.18
N ASP A 181 14.00 -12.80 -20.33
CA ASP A 181 12.81 -13.57 -19.97
C ASP A 181 11.79 -12.78 -19.12
N GLN A 182 12.21 -11.66 -18.53
CA GLN A 182 11.37 -10.78 -17.71
C GLN A 182 10.63 -9.70 -18.52
N TYR A 183 10.58 -9.79 -19.85
CA TYR A 183 9.95 -8.78 -20.71
C TYR A 183 8.46 -8.52 -20.44
N LEU A 184 7.77 -9.45 -19.77
CA LEU A 184 6.37 -9.31 -19.32
C LEU A 184 6.24 -8.58 -17.97
N ASN A 185 7.35 -8.39 -17.26
CA ASN A 185 7.40 -7.85 -15.90
C ASN A 185 8.63 -6.93 -15.78
N PHE A 186 8.52 -5.75 -16.38
CA PHE A 186 9.56 -4.73 -16.45
C PHE A 186 8.91 -3.34 -16.53
N ARG A 187 8.70 -2.70 -15.38
CA ARG A 187 7.77 -1.55 -15.29
C ARG A 187 8.09 -0.53 -14.20
N ASP A 188 7.27 0.50 -14.19
CA ASP A 188 7.18 1.59 -13.21
C ASP A 188 8.42 2.48 -13.13
N PRO A 189 8.80 3.17 -14.23
CA PRO A 189 9.99 4.01 -14.25
C PRO A 189 9.81 5.28 -13.40
N PHE A 190 10.67 5.45 -12.40
CA PHE A 190 10.82 6.70 -11.64
C PHE A 190 12.09 7.44 -12.07
N VAL A 191 11.93 8.54 -12.80
CA VAL A 191 13.01 9.39 -13.31
C VAL A 191 13.19 10.65 -12.47
N PHE A 192 14.44 11.06 -12.26
CA PHE A 192 14.80 12.32 -11.61
C PHE A 192 16.14 12.85 -12.12
N TRP A 193 16.39 14.15 -11.91
CA TRP A 193 17.68 14.76 -12.22
C TRP A 193 18.65 14.57 -11.06
N TYR A 194 19.78 13.90 -11.31
CA TYR A 194 20.88 13.79 -10.35
C TYR A 194 21.85 14.97 -10.52
N GLY A 195 21.59 16.03 -9.75
CA GLY A 195 22.36 17.29 -9.79
C GLY A 195 23.89 17.12 -9.70
N PRO A 196 24.43 16.36 -8.72
CA PRO A 196 25.89 16.23 -8.56
C PRO A 196 26.60 15.63 -9.79
N GLY A 197 26.00 14.63 -10.44
CA GLY A 197 26.54 13.97 -11.63
C GLY A 197 26.10 14.59 -12.97
N ARG A 198 25.18 15.56 -12.93
CA ARG A 198 24.59 16.23 -14.09
C ARG A 198 24.07 15.24 -15.13
N HIS A 199 23.23 14.30 -14.68
CA HIS A 199 22.54 13.34 -15.54
C HIS A 199 21.16 13.01 -14.97
N TRP A 200 20.30 12.49 -15.84
CA TRP A 200 19.07 11.83 -15.42
C TRP A 200 19.40 10.45 -14.86
N ALA A 201 18.74 10.10 -13.76
CA ALA A 201 18.72 8.76 -13.21
C ALA A 201 17.29 8.23 -13.26
N MET A 202 17.14 6.93 -13.48
CA MET A 202 15.86 6.26 -13.50
C MET A 202 15.95 4.93 -12.78
N VAL A 203 14.94 4.62 -11.97
CA VAL A 203 14.77 3.32 -11.32
C VAL A 203 13.56 2.63 -11.96
N VAL A 204 13.71 1.36 -12.33
CA VAL A 204 12.65 0.54 -12.97
C VAL A 204 12.61 -0.81 -12.27
N SER A 205 11.42 -1.37 -12.05
CA SER A 205 11.27 -2.66 -11.38
C SER A 205 11.40 -3.84 -12.35
N LEU A 206 12.02 -4.92 -11.88
CA LEU A 206 11.81 -6.30 -12.32
C LEU A 206 10.96 -6.99 -11.23
N PRO A 207 9.63 -6.92 -11.33
CA PRO A 207 8.73 -7.22 -10.22
C PRO A 207 8.88 -8.63 -9.66
N ASN A 208 8.92 -9.65 -10.54
CA ASN A 208 9.04 -11.06 -10.15
C ASN A 208 10.39 -11.43 -9.54
N LEU A 209 11.43 -10.65 -9.83
CA LEU A 209 12.78 -10.86 -9.28
C LEU A 209 13.03 -10.04 -8.02
N HIS A 210 12.05 -9.23 -7.59
CA HIS A 210 12.17 -8.33 -6.44
C HIS A 210 13.45 -7.48 -6.54
N LYS A 211 13.67 -6.90 -7.72
CA LYS A 211 14.89 -6.20 -8.08
C LYS A 211 14.57 -4.90 -8.79
N LEU A 212 15.33 -3.86 -8.47
CA LEU A 212 15.27 -2.56 -9.14
C LEU A 212 16.49 -2.39 -10.03
N LEU A 213 16.28 -2.01 -11.28
CA LEU A 213 17.31 -1.65 -12.24
C LEU A 213 17.50 -0.14 -12.25
N ILE A 214 18.75 0.31 -12.20
CA ILE A 214 19.11 1.74 -12.25
C ILE A 214 19.73 2.05 -13.60
N TYR A 215 19.20 3.09 -14.25
CA TYR A 215 19.67 3.60 -15.52
C TYR A 215 20.11 5.06 -15.39
N THR A 216 21.01 5.49 -16.27
CA THR A 216 21.39 6.91 -16.41
C THR A 216 21.25 7.37 -17.86
N SER A 217 20.94 8.66 -18.04
CA SER A 217 20.85 9.29 -19.35
C SER A 217 21.35 10.73 -19.32
N LYS A 218 21.89 11.20 -20.44
CA LYS A 218 22.19 12.62 -20.65
C LYS A 218 21.06 13.37 -21.36
N ASN A 219 20.04 12.69 -21.89
CA ASN A 219 19.03 13.31 -22.77
C ASN A 219 17.63 12.70 -22.68
N LEU A 220 17.34 11.87 -21.67
CA LEU A 220 16.07 11.15 -21.45
C LEU A 220 15.68 10.11 -22.53
N ARG A 221 16.46 9.97 -23.60
CA ARG A 221 16.20 9.05 -24.71
C ARG A 221 17.17 7.87 -24.74
N ASP A 222 18.45 8.16 -24.56
CA ASP A 222 19.51 7.15 -24.56
C ASP A 222 19.82 6.78 -23.11
N TRP A 223 19.47 5.55 -22.72
CA TRP A 223 19.62 5.06 -21.36
C TRP A 223 20.70 3.98 -21.27
N LYS A 224 21.53 4.09 -20.23
CA LYS A 224 22.54 3.08 -19.88
C LYS A 224 22.18 2.44 -18.55
N HIS A 225 22.03 1.12 -18.52
CA HIS A 225 21.95 0.35 -17.28
C HIS A 225 23.28 0.47 -16.52
N VAL A 226 23.23 0.85 -15.24
CA VAL A 226 24.44 1.13 -14.43
C VAL A 226 24.55 0.26 -13.18
N SER A 227 23.45 -0.13 -12.55
CA SER A 227 23.46 -1.05 -11.41
C SER A 227 22.08 -1.60 -11.08
N GLU A 228 22.03 -2.47 -10.09
CA GLU A 228 20.83 -3.16 -9.62
C GLU A 228 20.72 -3.03 -8.08
N PHE A 229 19.52 -3.13 -7.53
CA PHE A 229 19.27 -3.15 -6.09
C PHE A 229 18.22 -4.22 -5.73
N GLY A 230 18.43 -4.93 -4.62
CA GLY A 230 17.54 -6.01 -4.15
C GLY A 230 17.92 -7.41 -4.66
N PRO A 231 17.23 -8.46 -4.16
CA PRO A 231 16.15 -8.42 -3.18
C PRO A 231 16.63 -8.12 -1.75
N VAL A 232 15.79 -7.42 -0.97
CA VAL A 232 15.96 -7.19 0.47
C VAL A 232 14.60 -7.08 1.16
N ASN A 233 14.50 -7.33 2.47
CA ASN A 233 13.29 -7.05 3.24
C ASN A 233 12.05 -7.81 2.72
N ALA A 234 10.91 -7.14 2.50
CA ALA A 234 9.68 -7.79 2.07
C ALA A 234 9.74 -8.17 0.58
N VAL A 235 9.54 -9.45 0.29
CA VAL A 235 9.57 -10.04 -1.06
C VAL A 235 8.40 -11.03 -1.25
N GLY A 236 7.30 -10.83 -0.51
CA GLY A 236 6.12 -11.70 -0.55
C GLY A 236 5.25 -11.52 -1.81
N GLY A 237 5.65 -10.63 -2.71
CA GLY A 237 4.98 -10.37 -3.97
C GLY A 237 5.75 -9.39 -4.83
N GLN A 238 5.22 -9.16 -6.03
CA GLN A 238 5.88 -8.42 -7.09
C GLN A 238 6.26 -7.01 -6.64
N TRP A 239 7.53 -6.63 -6.80
CA TRP A 239 7.97 -5.26 -6.51
C TRP A 239 7.49 -4.28 -7.58
N GLU A 240 6.86 -3.19 -7.18
CA GLU A 240 6.27 -2.20 -8.08
C GLU A 240 6.54 -0.77 -7.58
N CYS A 241 6.29 0.21 -8.44
CA CYS A 241 6.26 1.63 -8.09
C CYS A 241 7.48 2.13 -7.28
N PRO A 242 8.73 1.93 -7.74
CA PRO A 242 9.89 2.45 -7.04
C PRO A 242 9.90 3.99 -7.03
N SER A 243 10.48 4.58 -5.98
CA SER A 243 10.85 6.01 -5.95
C SER A 243 12.16 6.20 -5.21
N LEU A 244 13.04 7.08 -5.69
CA LEU A 244 14.36 7.32 -5.10
C LEU A 244 14.63 8.83 -4.94
N PHE A 245 14.86 9.28 -3.70
CA PHE A 245 15.05 10.70 -3.39
C PHE A 245 15.93 10.94 -2.16
N PRO A 246 16.62 12.10 -2.06
CA PRO A 246 17.40 12.46 -0.89
C PRO A 246 16.56 13.14 0.19
N LEU A 247 16.87 12.85 1.46
CA LEU A 247 16.32 13.55 2.63
C LEU A 247 17.43 13.85 3.65
N PRO A 248 17.46 15.06 4.23
CA PRO A 248 18.38 15.41 5.30
C PRO A 248 17.89 14.82 6.63
N ILE A 249 18.77 14.14 7.37
CA ILE A 249 18.46 13.66 8.72
C ILE A 249 18.35 14.85 9.67
N ASP A 250 17.23 14.96 10.38
CA ASP A 250 16.93 16.04 11.34
C ASP A 250 17.00 17.44 10.69
N GLY A 251 16.75 17.52 9.38
CA GLY A 251 16.88 18.76 8.61
C GLY A 251 18.32 19.22 8.34
N ASN A 252 19.33 18.47 8.79
CA ASN A 252 20.73 18.80 8.55
C ASN A 252 21.19 18.31 7.17
N LYS A 253 21.34 19.23 6.21
CA LYS A 253 21.76 18.95 4.82
C LYS A 253 23.14 18.28 4.69
N SER A 254 24.02 18.44 5.68
CA SER A 254 25.32 17.72 5.69
C SER A 254 25.18 16.24 6.03
N ARG A 255 24.05 15.84 6.61
CA ARG A 255 23.68 14.45 6.95
C ARG A 255 22.54 14.00 6.05
N THR A 256 22.75 14.03 4.74
CA THR A 256 21.75 13.57 3.77
C THR A 256 21.86 12.07 3.54
N LYS A 257 20.72 11.39 3.54
CA LYS A 257 20.57 10.00 3.09
C LYS A 257 19.62 9.95 1.90
N TRP A 258 19.67 8.85 1.16
CA TRP A 258 18.71 8.55 0.11
C TRP A 258 17.70 7.52 0.61
N VAL A 259 16.45 7.66 0.19
CA VAL A 259 15.36 6.75 0.52
C VAL A 259 14.85 6.13 -0.77
N MET A 260 14.85 4.79 -0.81
CA MET A 260 14.18 3.99 -1.83
C MET A 260 12.82 3.57 -1.28
N VAL A 261 11.74 3.98 -1.92
CA VAL A 261 10.37 3.50 -1.65
C VAL A 261 10.04 2.43 -2.67
N ILE A 262 9.37 1.35 -2.24
CA ILE A 262 9.07 0.18 -3.06
C ILE A 262 7.69 -0.34 -2.67
N GLY A 263 6.75 -0.40 -3.62
CA GLY A 263 5.50 -1.16 -3.45
C GLY A 263 5.74 -2.65 -3.63
N LEU A 264 4.95 -3.50 -2.96
CA LEU A 264 4.79 -4.90 -3.36
C LEU A 264 3.35 -5.40 -3.33
N ASN A 265 3.03 -6.34 -4.23
CA ASN A 265 1.74 -7.01 -4.27
C ASN A 265 1.87 -8.50 -4.69
N PRO A 266 1.33 -9.47 -3.91
CA PRO A 266 0.85 -9.31 -2.53
C PRO A 266 2.03 -9.17 -1.53
N GLY A 267 1.83 -9.48 -0.25
CA GLY A 267 2.88 -9.43 0.78
C GLY A 267 2.97 -8.13 1.57
N GLY A 268 1.92 -7.30 1.57
CA GLY A 268 1.82 -6.10 2.40
C GLY A 268 1.78 -6.38 3.92
N PRO A 269 1.93 -5.35 4.75
CA PRO A 269 2.05 -5.50 6.22
C PRO A 269 0.74 -5.89 6.90
N ALA A 270 -0.40 -5.53 6.33
CA ALA A 270 -1.71 -5.69 6.93
C ALA A 270 -2.19 -7.15 6.90
N HIS A 271 -2.01 -7.83 5.76
CA HIS A 271 -2.26 -9.24 5.59
C HIS A 271 -1.52 -9.76 4.35
N ALA A 272 -1.18 -11.04 4.36
CA ALA A 272 -0.25 -11.61 3.39
C ALA A 272 -0.77 -11.57 1.94
N GLY A 273 -2.10 -11.59 1.74
CA GLY A 273 -2.74 -11.51 0.42
C GLY A 273 -2.95 -10.09 -0.13
N GLY A 274 -2.59 -9.06 0.63
CA GLY A 274 -2.76 -7.66 0.27
C GLY A 274 -1.49 -7.00 -0.24
N SER A 275 -1.65 -5.79 -0.77
CA SER A 275 -0.58 -4.92 -1.26
C SER A 275 -0.04 -4.01 -0.14
N GLY A 276 1.16 -3.45 -0.32
CA GLY A 276 1.74 -2.54 0.66
C GLY A 276 3.00 -1.82 0.17
N THR A 277 3.48 -0.86 0.96
CA THR A 277 4.64 -0.02 0.59
C THR A 277 5.74 -0.10 1.66
N GLN A 278 6.92 -0.53 1.27
CA GLN A 278 8.13 -0.52 2.11
C GLN A 278 9.11 0.58 1.69
N TYR A 279 10.11 0.83 2.52
CA TYR A 279 11.24 1.71 2.21
C TYR A 279 12.58 1.17 2.72
N VAL A 280 13.66 1.69 2.14
CA VAL A 280 15.04 1.42 2.54
C VAL A 280 15.81 2.74 2.57
N VAL A 281 16.52 3.02 3.68
CA VAL A 281 17.44 4.17 3.78
C VAL A 281 18.85 3.72 3.39
N GLY A 282 19.56 4.59 2.66
CA GLY A 282 20.90 4.32 2.18
C GLY A 282 21.59 5.53 1.57
N ASN A 283 22.49 5.29 0.63
CA ASN A 283 23.25 6.32 -0.08
C ASN A 283 23.16 6.07 -1.59
N PHE A 284 23.15 7.13 -2.39
CA PHE A 284 23.16 7.06 -3.85
C PHE A 284 24.26 7.95 -4.42
N ASP A 285 25.17 7.34 -5.18
CA ASP A 285 26.33 8.03 -5.77
C ASP A 285 26.07 8.58 -7.19
N GLY A 286 24.82 8.48 -7.66
CA GLY A 286 24.43 8.82 -9.02
C GLY A 286 24.30 7.62 -9.95
N THR A 287 24.81 6.46 -9.53
CA THR A 287 24.72 5.21 -10.29
C THR A 287 24.22 4.05 -9.45
N THR A 288 24.66 3.91 -8.20
CA THR A 288 24.36 2.78 -7.32
C THR A 288 23.73 3.26 -6.02
N PHE A 289 22.64 2.58 -5.63
CA PHE A 289 22.03 2.74 -4.31
C PHE A 289 22.57 1.66 -3.36
N THR A 290 23.15 2.08 -2.24
CA THR A 290 23.67 1.17 -1.21
C THR A 290 22.87 1.38 0.07
N ALA A 291 22.13 0.35 0.49
CA ALA A 291 21.36 0.37 1.71
C ALA A 291 22.26 0.46 2.95
N ASP A 292 21.81 1.21 3.96
CA ASP A 292 22.44 1.17 5.28
C ASP A 292 22.18 -0.20 5.94
N ALA A 293 23.16 -0.73 6.66
CA ALA A 293 23.11 -2.10 7.18
C ALA A 293 21.97 -2.34 8.18
N ASP A 294 21.51 -1.30 8.88
CA ASP A 294 20.39 -1.36 9.84
C ASP A 294 19.01 -1.19 9.19
N ASN A 295 18.96 -1.05 7.86
CA ASN A 295 17.75 -0.93 7.04
C ASN A 295 17.47 -2.17 6.18
N VAL A 296 18.34 -3.19 6.26
CA VAL A 296 18.18 -4.49 5.60
C VAL A 296 18.07 -5.58 6.66
N TYR A 297 17.05 -6.43 6.55
CA TYR A 297 16.78 -7.51 7.50
C TYR A 297 17.19 -8.87 6.94
N ASP A 298 17.78 -9.71 7.79
CA ASP A 298 18.13 -11.09 7.44
C ASP A 298 16.87 -11.97 7.47
N ALA A 299 16.66 -12.75 6.41
CA ALA A 299 15.54 -13.69 6.29
C ALA A 299 15.81 -15.04 7.00
N ALA A 300 17.03 -15.27 7.48
CA ALA A 300 17.39 -16.49 8.21
C ALA A 300 16.81 -16.51 9.63
N ALA A 301 16.43 -17.70 10.10
CA ALA A 301 16.08 -17.90 11.50
C ALA A 301 17.29 -17.58 12.41
N PRO A 302 17.11 -16.82 13.50
CA PRO A 302 18.13 -16.58 14.51
C PRO A 302 18.63 -17.89 15.14
N LYS A 303 19.89 -17.93 15.58
CA LYS A 303 20.48 -19.12 16.20
C LYS A 303 19.90 -19.49 17.58
N ASP A 304 19.12 -18.60 18.20
CA ASP A 304 18.53 -18.75 19.54
C ASP A 304 17.06 -19.23 19.52
N THR A 305 16.57 -19.69 18.36
CA THR A 305 15.25 -20.31 18.23
C THR A 305 15.19 -21.68 18.91
N VAL A 306 14.00 -22.07 19.39
CA VAL A 306 13.71 -23.44 19.84
C VAL A 306 12.95 -24.13 18.73
N LEU A 307 13.57 -25.12 18.09
CA LEU A 307 12.93 -25.91 17.05
C LEU A 307 11.75 -26.71 17.63
N PHE A 308 10.58 -26.55 17.04
CA PHE A 308 9.39 -27.34 17.35
C PHE A 308 9.22 -28.47 16.34
N GLU A 309 9.41 -28.17 15.05
CA GLU A 309 9.26 -29.11 13.94
C GLU A 309 10.12 -28.67 12.74
N ASP A 310 10.86 -29.60 12.13
CA ASP A 310 11.63 -29.39 10.88
C ASP A 310 11.34 -30.45 9.80
N TRP A 311 10.47 -31.41 10.10
CA TRP A 311 10.06 -32.50 9.22
C TRP A 311 11.22 -33.39 8.77
N SER A 312 12.22 -33.57 9.63
CA SER A 312 13.36 -34.45 9.40
C SER A 312 13.04 -35.95 9.57
N GLU A 313 11.87 -36.27 10.13
CA GLU A 313 11.44 -37.64 10.38
C GLU A 313 10.95 -38.35 9.11
N GLY A 314 11.08 -39.68 9.09
CA GLY A 314 10.70 -40.48 7.93
C GLY A 314 9.20 -40.54 7.70
N SER A 315 8.33 -40.32 8.70
CA SER A 315 6.88 -40.39 8.53
C SER A 315 6.09 -39.63 9.60
N PHE A 316 4.83 -39.27 9.33
CA PHE A 316 3.94 -38.73 10.39
C PHE A 316 3.63 -39.74 11.50
N ALA A 317 3.75 -41.05 11.22
CA ALA A 317 3.57 -42.09 12.24
C ALA A 317 4.77 -42.20 13.19
N GLU A 318 5.94 -41.76 12.75
CA GLU A 318 7.16 -41.64 13.55
C GLU A 318 7.23 -40.28 14.26
N SER A 319 6.53 -39.27 13.74
CA SER A 319 6.40 -37.96 14.37
C SER A 319 5.35 -37.93 15.49
N SER A 320 5.30 -36.82 16.23
CA SER A 320 4.27 -36.60 17.26
C SER A 320 2.93 -36.07 16.72
N TRP A 321 2.78 -36.01 15.39
CA TRP A 321 1.60 -35.48 14.72
C TRP A 321 0.59 -36.58 14.40
N LYS A 322 -0.70 -36.24 14.46
CA LYS A 322 -1.80 -37.17 14.18
C LYS A 322 -2.50 -36.78 12.88
N PRO A 323 -2.36 -37.58 11.80
CA PRO A 323 -3.06 -37.33 10.55
C PRO A 323 -4.54 -37.74 10.60
N THR A 324 -5.37 -37.06 9.80
CA THR A 324 -6.76 -37.46 9.48
C THR A 324 -6.98 -37.56 7.97
N ASP A 325 -8.02 -38.28 7.56
CA ASP A 325 -8.48 -38.34 6.16
C ASP A 325 -7.36 -38.74 5.17
N ASP A 326 -7.18 -38.02 4.06
CA ASP A 326 -6.16 -38.37 3.05
C ASP A 326 -4.71 -38.18 3.55
N PHE A 327 -4.51 -37.56 4.73
CA PHE A 327 -3.18 -37.43 5.35
C PHE A 327 -2.74 -38.73 6.06
N VAL A 328 -3.65 -39.69 6.27
CA VAL A 328 -3.31 -40.97 6.92
C VAL A 328 -2.40 -41.80 6.02
N GLY A 329 -1.27 -42.26 6.56
CA GLY A 329 -0.30 -43.10 5.84
C GLY A 329 0.73 -42.32 5.00
N GLN A 330 0.75 -41.01 5.16
CA GLN A 330 1.57 -40.09 4.36
C GLN A 330 2.81 -39.63 5.13
N GLN A 331 3.75 -38.96 4.44
CA GLN A 331 5.05 -38.57 5.00
C GLN A 331 5.49 -37.18 4.50
N PRO A 332 6.27 -36.41 5.30
CA PRO A 332 6.88 -35.18 4.83
C PRO A 332 7.85 -35.41 3.66
N SER A 333 8.17 -34.35 2.91
CA SER A 333 9.16 -34.41 1.83
C SER A 333 10.06 -33.18 1.85
N ASN A 334 11.38 -33.36 1.71
CA ASN A 334 12.36 -32.27 1.65
C ASN A 334 12.31 -31.27 2.83
N GLY A 335 12.05 -31.73 4.06
CA GLY A 335 12.02 -30.86 5.25
C GLY A 335 10.79 -29.95 5.32
N GLN A 336 9.69 -30.34 4.69
CA GLN A 336 8.39 -29.67 4.77
C GLN A 336 7.24 -30.68 4.65
N VAL A 337 6.11 -30.34 5.24
CA VAL A 337 4.81 -30.89 4.84
C VAL A 337 4.40 -30.16 3.59
N LEU A 338 4.87 -30.68 2.46
CA LEU A 338 4.26 -30.41 1.18
C LEU A 338 3.05 -31.33 1.07
N THR A 339 1.94 -30.86 0.52
CA THR A 339 0.87 -31.75 0.08
C THR A 339 1.39 -32.81 -0.89
N LEU A 340 1.63 -34.00 -0.37
CA LEU A 340 1.08 -35.30 -0.79
C LEU A 340 0.47 -35.31 -2.20
N TRP A 341 1.31 -35.12 -3.20
CA TRP A 341 0.96 -35.01 -4.62
C TRP A 341 0.55 -36.36 -5.27
N GLN A 342 -0.09 -37.26 -4.52
CA GLN A 342 -0.63 -38.50 -5.10
C GLN A 342 -1.97 -38.27 -5.82
N LYS A 343 -2.74 -37.25 -5.43
CA LYS A 343 -4.05 -36.90 -6.05
C LYS A 343 -4.18 -35.42 -6.50
N GLY A 344 -3.11 -34.62 -6.40
CA GLY A 344 -3.15 -33.16 -6.65
C GLY A 344 -3.98 -32.41 -5.61
N ASP A 345 -4.56 -31.26 -5.97
CA ASP A 345 -5.40 -30.43 -5.09
C ASP A 345 -6.76 -31.07 -4.72
N GLN A 346 -6.90 -32.40 -4.77
CA GLN A 346 -8.11 -33.11 -4.32
C GLN A 346 -7.94 -33.71 -2.91
N THR A 347 -6.73 -33.64 -2.37
CA THR A 347 -6.38 -34.18 -1.06
C THR A 347 -6.89 -33.27 0.05
N VAL A 348 -7.61 -33.83 1.02
CA VAL A 348 -8.09 -33.10 2.20
C VAL A 348 -7.76 -33.85 3.50
N GLY A 349 -7.59 -33.12 4.60
CA GLY A 349 -7.36 -33.69 5.92
C GLY A 349 -6.64 -32.72 6.86
N SER A 350 -6.10 -33.27 7.95
CA SER A 350 -5.39 -32.47 8.94
C SER A 350 -4.23 -33.22 9.59
N LEU A 351 -3.28 -32.47 10.15
CA LEU A 351 -2.23 -32.94 11.04
C LEU A 351 -2.32 -32.18 12.36
N ILE A 352 -2.48 -32.92 13.46
CA ILE A 352 -2.61 -32.34 14.79
C ILE A 352 -1.36 -32.64 15.61
N SER A 353 -0.67 -31.61 16.11
CA SER A 353 0.52 -31.77 16.95
C SER A 353 0.19 -32.32 18.34
N LYS A 354 1.21 -32.77 19.08
CA LYS A 354 1.08 -32.93 20.54
C LYS A 354 0.77 -31.58 21.21
N ASN A 355 0.13 -31.63 22.38
CA ASN A 355 0.00 -30.46 23.23
C ASN A 355 1.38 -29.97 23.70
N PHE A 356 1.56 -28.66 23.77
CA PHE A 356 2.75 -28.00 24.30
C PHE A 356 2.36 -26.79 25.15
N THR A 357 3.27 -26.39 26.05
CA THR A 357 3.15 -25.13 26.78
C THR A 357 3.88 -24.03 26.00
N VAL A 358 3.20 -22.91 25.74
CA VAL A 358 3.80 -21.76 25.05
C VAL A 358 4.94 -21.19 25.89
N SER A 359 6.18 -21.29 25.40
CA SER A 359 7.40 -20.96 26.16
C SER A 359 8.10 -19.67 25.73
N LYS A 360 7.72 -19.11 24.58
CA LYS A 360 8.31 -17.92 23.97
C LYS A 360 7.23 -16.95 23.49
N LYS A 361 7.62 -15.71 23.19
CA LYS A 361 6.68 -14.65 22.76
C LYS A 361 6.10 -14.88 21.37
N TYR A 362 6.79 -15.63 20.52
CA TYR A 362 6.37 -15.92 19.16
C TYR A 362 6.47 -17.41 18.83
N ILE A 363 5.51 -17.88 18.05
CA ILE A 363 5.59 -19.12 17.29
C ILE A 363 5.74 -18.71 15.83
N ALA A 364 6.87 -19.05 15.22
CA ALA A 364 7.18 -18.73 13.84
C ALA A 364 7.23 -20.01 13.02
N PHE A 365 6.82 -19.93 11.76
CA PHE A 365 6.82 -21.08 10.87
C PHE A 365 7.03 -20.64 9.43
N LYS A 366 7.67 -21.47 8.62
CA LYS A 366 7.65 -21.29 7.18
C LYS A 366 6.34 -21.80 6.62
N ILE A 367 5.68 -20.98 5.83
CA ILE A 367 4.43 -21.31 5.16
C ILE A 367 4.50 -20.86 3.70
N GLY A 368 4.02 -21.71 2.81
CA GLY A 368 3.82 -21.46 1.40
C GLY A 368 2.45 -21.99 1.01
N CYS A 369 2.03 -21.62 -0.20
CA CYS A 369 0.75 -22.00 -0.79
C CYS A 369 -0.54 -21.69 0.00
N CYS A 370 -1.63 -21.59 -0.78
CA CYS A 370 -3.00 -21.18 -0.55
C CYS A 370 -3.20 -19.86 0.21
N ASN A 371 -4.11 -19.03 -0.25
CA ASN A 371 -4.62 -17.86 0.46
C ASN A 371 -6.10 -18.09 0.74
N ASN A 372 -6.37 -19.04 1.63
CA ASN A 372 -7.70 -19.40 2.10
C ASN A 372 -7.83 -18.93 3.56
N PRO A 373 -8.02 -17.62 3.81
CA PRO A 373 -8.02 -17.09 5.17
C PRO A 373 -9.12 -17.76 6.00
N TYR A 374 -8.79 -18.01 7.27
CA TYR A 374 -9.72 -18.62 8.22
C TYR A 374 -11.02 -17.80 8.35
N ASN A 375 -12.14 -18.45 8.03
CA ASN A 375 -13.47 -17.87 8.18
C ASN A 375 -14.24 -18.56 9.32
N PRO A 376 -14.33 -17.93 10.51
CA PRO A 376 -15.03 -18.54 11.64
C PRO A 376 -16.53 -18.70 11.40
N ALA A 377 -17.15 -17.97 10.47
CA ALA A 377 -18.57 -18.07 10.18
C ALA A 377 -18.94 -19.32 9.35
N THR A 378 -17.98 -19.91 8.64
CA THR A 378 -18.17 -21.12 7.84
C THR A 378 -17.49 -22.35 8.44
N TYR A 379 -16.80 -22.21 9.56
CA TYR A 379 -16.00 -23.26 10.18
C TYR A 379 -16.79 -24.56 10.42
N GLY A 380 -16.27 -25.68 9.94
CA GLY A 380 -16.89 -27.01 10.09
C GLY A 380 -18.07 -27.28 9.16
N THR A 381 -18.32 -26.43 8.15
CA THR A 381 -19.37 -26.64 7.13
C THR A 381 -18.77 -27.13 5.80
N ILE A 382 -19.62 -27.60 4.88
CA ILE A 382 -19.20 -27.93 3.50
C ILE A 382 -18.71 -26.72 2.69
N LYS A 383 -18.90 -25.50 3.19
CA LYS A 383 -18.42 -24.24 2.59
C LYS A 383 -17.08 -23.80 3.20
N ASP A 384 -16.57 -24.53 4.18
CA ASP A 384 -15.30 -24.26 4.85
C ASP A 384 -14.12 -24.70 3.97
N GLN A 385 -13.54 -23.77 3.21
CA GLN A 385 -12.34 -24.03 2.39
C GLN A 385 -11.07 -23.78 3.21
N GLN A 386 -11.02 -24.25 4.46
CA GLN A 386 -9.91 -23.95 5.36
C GLN A 386 -8.64 -24.68 4.92
N THR A 387 -7.64 -23.92 4.44
CA THR A 387 -6.29 -24.40 4.20
C THR A 387 -5.32 -23.52 4.98
N ALA A 388 -4.87 -23.97 6.16
CA ALA A 388 -4.20 -23.13 7.13
C ALA A 388 -3.40 -23.91 8.17
N ILE A 389 -2.46 -23.22 8.81
CA ILE A 389 -1.91 -23.58 10.11
C ILE A 389 -2.70 -22.86 11.20
N ASN A 390 -3.13 -23.57 12.23
CA ASN A 390 -3.96 -23.08 13.34
C ASN A 390 -3.26 -23.32 14.68
N LEU A 391 -3.36 -22.35 15.59
CA LEU A 391 -3.07 -22.56 17.00
C LEU A 391 -4.40 -22.79 17.73
N ILE A 392 -4.54 -23.92 18.39
CA ILE A 392 -5.77 -24.31 19.09
C ILE A 392 -5.52 -24.32 20.59
N MET A 393 -6.41 -23.67 21.33
CA MET A 393 -6.43 -23.66 22.79
C MET A 393 -7.87 -23.84 23.27
N ASP A 394 -8.08 -24.75 24.23
CA ASP A 394 -9.41 -25.09 24.76
C ASP A 394 -10.46 -25.40 23.68
N GLY A 395 -10.04 -26.05 22.59
CA GLY A 395 -10.91 -26.42 21.47
C GLY A 395 -11.24 -25.30 20.48
N HIS A 396 -10.67 -24.10 20.66
CA HIS A 396 -10.90 -22.95 19.79
C HIS A 396 -9.63 -22.56 19.03
N VAL A 397 -9.78 -22.20 17.76
CA VAL A 397 -8.71 -21.58 16.97
C VAL A 397 -8.43 -20.19 17.55
N VAL A 398 -7.25 -20.00 18.13
CA VAL A 398 -6.82 -18.73 18.72
C VAL A 398 -5.84 -17.96 17.83
N ARG A 399 -5.22 -18.64 16.86
CA ARG A 399 -4.47 -18.04 15.74
C ARG A 399 -4.67 -18.91 14.51
N SER A 400 -4.67 -18.30 13.33
CA SER A 400 -4.68 -19.02 12.06
C SER A 400 -3.91 -18.24 11.01
N THR A 401 -3.26 -18.94 10.09
CA THR A 401 -2.52 -18.34 8.98
C THR A 401 -2.60 -19.25 7.76
N SER A 402 -2.85 -18.65 6.61
CA SER A 402 -2.74 -19.26 5.28
C SER A 402 -1.50 -18.67 4.60
N GLY A 403 -0.97 -19.33 3.56
CA GLY A 403 0.05 -18.74 2.70
C GLY A 403 -0.50 -17.66 1.75
N VAL A 404 0.18 -17.48 0.61
CA VAL A 404 -0.07 -16.36 -0.34
C VAL A 404 -0.32 -16.81 -1.78
N ASN A 405 -0.83 -18.02 -2.01
CA ASN A 405 -0.97 -18.60 -3.36
C ASN A 405 0.36 -18.57 -4.15
N GLY A 406 1.46 -18.99 -3.51
CA GLY A 406 2.79 -19.03 -4.11
C GLY A 406 3.59 -20.23 -3.65
N GLY A 407 4.55 -20.68 -4.46
CA GLY A 407 5.41 -21.83 -4.15
C GLY A 407 6.60 -21.52 -3.24
N ASP A 408 6.85 -20.24 -2.96
CA ASP A 408 7.91 -19.82 -2.05
C ASP A 408 7.46 -19.93 -0.59
N MET A 409 8.31 -20.55 0.22
CA MET A 409 8.10 -20.69 1.66
C MET A 409 8.58 -19.43 2.38
N ILE A 410 7.65 -18.65 2.93
CA ILE A 410 7.96 -17.43 3.70
C ILE A 410 7.78 -17.67 5.20
N TRP A 411 8.58 -16.99 6.01
CA TRP A 411 8.31 -16.98 7.45
C TRP A 411 6.99 -16.26 7.74
N ALA A 412 6.20 -16.82 8.62
CA ALA A 412 5.12 -16.16 9.33
C ALA A 412 5.37 -16.28 10.83
N SER A 413 4.68 -15.47 11.63
CA SER A 413 4.84 -15.47 13.08
C SER A 413 3.55 -15.06 13.77
N TRP A 414 3.16 -15.83 14.78
CA TRP A 414 2.12 -15.45 15.71
C TRP A 414 2.73 -14.80 16.95
N ASN A 415 2.28 -13.59 17.28
CA ASN A 415 2.50 -13.05 18.61
C ASN A 415 1.60 -13.80 19.61
N VAL A 416 2.23 -14.58 20.48
CA VAL A 416 1.61 -15.40 21.51
C VAL A 416 2.09 -15.01 22.90
N ALA A 417 2.64 -13.80 23.08
CA ALA A 417 3.15 -13.31 24.36
C ALA A 417 2.08 -13.37 25.47
N SER A 418 0.82 -13.10 25.15
CA SER A 418 -0.31 -13.20 26.09
C SER A 418 -0.74 -14.64 26.41
N LEU A 419 -0.21 -15.63 25.68
CA LEU A 419 -0.48 -17.05 25.84
C LEU A 419 0.69 -17.78 26.51
N VAL A 420 1.80 -17.12 26.82
CA VAL A 420 2.95 -17.72 27.51
C VAL A 420 2.50 -18.39 28.81
N GLY A 421 2.90 -19.66 28.99
CA GLY A 421 2.51 -20.50 30.11
C GLY A 421 1.18 -21.24 29.94
N LYS A 422 0.41 -20.99 28.87
CA LYS A 422 -0.80 -21.75 28.53
C LYS A 422 -0.48 -22.95 27.64
N THR A 423 -1.37 -23.94 27.67
CA THR A 423 -1.27 -25.15 26.85
C THR A 423 -2.03 -24.97 25.55
N ALA A 424 -1.41 -25.33 24.43
CA ALA A 424 -2.01 -25.28 23.09
C ALA A 424 -1.53 -26.48 22.25
N HIS A 425 -2.12 -26.66 21.07
CA HIS A 425 -1.55 -27.50 20.00
C HIS A 425 -1.67 -26.78 18.65
N ILE A 426 -0.91 -27.24 17.67
CA ILE A 426 -0.98 -26.75 16.30
C ILE A 426 -1.77 -27.76 15.47
N GLU A 427 -2.64 -27.26 14.60
CA GLU A 427 -3.34 -28.04 13.59
C GLU A 427 -2.95 -27.50 12.21
N LEU A 428 -2.43 -28.34 11.34
CA LEU A 428 -2.36 -28.07 9.91
C LEU A 428 -3.61 -28.67 9.29
N VAL A 429 -4.38 -27.88 8.54
CA VAL A 429 -5.63 -28.35 7.95
C VAL A 429 -5.71 -27.95 6.50
N ASP A 430 -6.23 -28.85 5.68
CA ASP A 430 -6.61 -28.59 4.30
C ASP A 430 -7.97 -29.21 3.99
N ARG A 431 -8.92 -28.35 3.62
CA ARG A 431 -10.28 -28.71 3.21
C ARG A 431 -10.62 -28.26 1.80
N ALA A 432 -9.72 -27.54 1.13
CA ALA A 432 -10.00 -26.96 -0.18
C ALA A 432 -9.63 -27.95 -1.28
N THR A 433 -10.44 -28.01 -2.35
CA THR A 433 -10.20 -28.91 -3.49
C THR A 433 -10.01 -28.19 -4.83
N GLY A 434 -9.84 -26.86 -4.80
CA GLY A 434 -9.59 -26.00 -5.98
C GLY A 434 -8.10 -25.89 -6.31
N GLY A 435 -7.71 -25.13 -7.35
CA GLY A 435 -6.31 -25.04 -7.83
C GLY A 435 -5.25 -24.48 -6.85
N TRP A 436 -5.64 -24.23 -5.61
CA TRP A 436 -4.80 -23.82 -4.47
C TRP A 436 -5.24 -24.55 -3.18
N GLY A 437 -5.82 -25.74 -3.30
CA GLY A 437 -6.18 -26.62 -2.19
C GLY A 437 -4.97 -27.41 -1.72
N HIS A 438 -3.96 -26.67 -1.23
CA HIS A 438 -2.82 -27.25 -0.55
C HIS A 438 -2.13 -26.29 0.41
N LEU A 439 -1.60 -26.84 1.50
CA LEU A 439 -0.79 -26.13 2.49
C LEU A 439 0.65 -26.63 2.45
N ASP A 440 1.60 -25.72 2.30
CA ASP A 440 3.01 -26.04 2.49
C ASP A 440 3.48 -25.47 3.82
N VAL A 441 3.95 -26.34 4.73
CA VAL A 441 4.50 -25.93 6.03
C VAL A 441 5.90 -26.49 6.20
N GLY A 442 6.86 -25.61 6.42
CA GLY A 442 8.25 -25.95 6.68
C GLY A 442 8.54 -25.85 8.18
N GLU A 443 9.77 -25.46 8.50
CA GLU A 443 10.23 -25.33 9.89
C GLU A 443 9.26 -24.52 10.77
N ILE A 444 8.95 -25.02 11.97
CA ILE A 444 8.21 -24.35 13.04
C ILE A 444 9.15 -24.16 14.23
N VAL A 445 9.27 -22.93 14.72
CA VAL A 445 10.14 -22.57 15.83
C VAL A 445 9.44 -21.69 16.86
N PHE A 446 9.88 -21.77 18.12
CA PHE A 446 9.51 -20.83 19.17
C PHE A 446 10.64 -19.83 19.39
N THR A 447 10.30 -18.54 19.48
CA THR A 447 11.30 -17.46 19.52
C THR A 447 10.79 -16.22 20.24
N ASP A 448 11.70 -15.39 20.74
CA ASP A 448 11.36 -14.10 21.38
C ASP A 448 11.26 -12.93 20.40
N LYS A 449 11.46 -13.20 19.09
CA LYS A 449 11.37 -12.22 17.99
C LYS A 449 10.51 -12.76 16.86
N SER A 450 9.73 -11.90 16.22
CA SER A 450 9.03 -12.25 14.97
C SER A 450 10.03 -12.58 13.87
N LEU A 451 9.76 -13.66 13.13
CA LEU A 451 10.51 -14.04 11.93
C LEU A 451 9.77 -13.70 10.63
N SER A 452 8.52 -13.22 10.70
CA SER A 452 7.83 -12.68 9.50
C SER A 452 8.75 -11.72 8.75
N PRO A 453 8.77 -11.72 7.40
CA PRO A 453 9.55 -10.81 6.59
C PRO A 453 9.54 -9.40 7.17
N GLN A 454 10.70 -8.97 7.65
CA GLN A 454 10.84 -7.64 8.24
C GLN A 454 11.13 -6.67 7.11
N ALA A 455 10.42 -5.56 7.13
CA ALA A 455 10.64 -4.44 6.24
C ALA A 455 10.40 -3.15 7.01
N ASN A 456 10.97 -2.06 6.52
CA ASN A 456 10.58 -0.74 6.98
C ASN A 456 9.32 -0.36 6.21
N TRP A 457 8.15 -0.48 6.86
CA TRP A 457 6.88 -0.15 6.23
C TRP A 457 6.69 1.36 6.22
N VAL A 458 6.28 1.91 5.07
CA VAL A 458 5.81 3.30 4.99
C VAL A 458 4.47 3.40 5.70
N ASP A 459 3.60 2.40 5.55
CA ASP A 459 2.30 2.35 6.21
C ASP A 459 2.00 0.90 6.58
N TYR A 460 1.42 0.67 7.75
CA TYR A 460 1.06 -0.66 8.26
C TYR A 460 -0.39 -1.06 7.96
N GLY A 461 -1.18 -0.13 7.42
CA GLY A 461 -2.54 -0.38 6.98
C GLY A 461 -2.61 -1.06 5.60
N PRO A 462 -3.77 -1.61 5.25
CA PRO A 462 -3.97 -2.30 3.98
C PRO A 462 -4.10 -1.34 2.78
N ASP A 463 -4.50 -0.09 2.99
CA ASP A 463 -4.90 0.82 1.91
C ASP A 463 -3.84 1.91 1.64
N TYR A 464 -2.57 1.53 1.48
CA TYR A 464 -1.48 2.44 1.13
C TYR A 464 -0.51 1.77 0.14
N TYR A 465 -0.83 1.88 -1.15
CA TYR A 465 -0.09 1.23 -2.22
C TYR A 465 0.35 2.17 -3.33
N ALA A 466 1.28 1.72 -4.17
CA ALA A 466 1.80 2.49 -5.32
C ALA A 466 2.26 3.91 -4.94
N ALA A 467 2.89 4.05 -3.77
CA ALA A 467 3.29 5.36 -3.26
C ALA A 467 4.34 6.01 -4.17
N ALA A 468 4.00 7.15 -4.77
CA ALA A 468 4.87 7.93 -5.62
C ALA A 468 5.19 9.28 -4.98
N THR A 469 6.30 9.91 -5.39
CA THR A 469 6.69 11.23 -4.86
C THR A 469 6.80 12.31 -5.92
N TYR A 470 6.55 13.55 -5.51
CA TYR A 470 6.61 14.72 -6.38
C TYR A 470 8.03 15.08 -6.82
N ASN A 471 8.23 15.15 -8.13
CA ASN A 471 9.32 15.91 -8.75
C ASN A 471 8.99 17.41 -8.81
N GLY A 472 9.99 18.23 -9.15
CA GLY A 472 9.83 19.69 -9.31
C GLY A 472 9.75 20.49 -8.01
N LEU A 473 9.77 19.82 -6.85
CA LEU A 473 10.00 20.44 -5.55
C LEU A 473 11.49 20.67 -5.31
N SER A 474 11.83 21.45 -4.28
CA SER A 474 13.24 21.58 -3.89
C SER A 474 13.81 20.22 -3.48
N ASN A 475 15.12 20.00 -3.66
CA ASN A 475 15.74 18.67 -3.51
C ASN A 475 15.39 17.93 -2.20
N TYR A 476 15.21 18.67 -1.11
CA TYR A 476 14.96 18.13 0.23
C TYR A 476 13.51 18.27 0.70
N GLU A 477 12.64 18.81 -0.14
CA GLU A 477 11.20 18.73 0.06
C GLU A 477 10.70 17.49 -0.66
N ARG A 478 9.92 16.69 0.05
CA ARG A 478 9.34 15.48 -0.52
C ARG A 478 7.92 15.34 -0.05
N VAL A 479 7.02 15.23 -1.03
CA VAL A 479 5.61 14.93 -0.81
C VAL A 479 5.31 13.63 -1.52
N ALA A 480 4.69 12.69 -0.80
CA ALA A 480 4.19 11.43 -1.34
C ALA A 480 2.67 11.44 -1.42
N VAL A 481 2.15 10.72 -2.41
CA VAL A 481 0.74 10.33 -2.52
C VAL A 481 0.72 8.85 -2.86
N ALA A 482 -0.21 8.11 -2.28
CA ALA A 482 -0.40 6.69 -2.55
C ALA A 482 -1.83 6.41 -2.99
N TRP A 483 -2.03 5.30 -3.68
CA TRP A 483 -3.35 4.73 -3.93
C TRP A 483 -3.92 4.20 -2.61
N MET A 484 -5.08 4.72 -2.22
CA MET A 484 -5.79 4.35 -0.99
C MET A 484 -6.79 3.23 -1.26
N ASN A 485 -6.26 2.05 -1.58
CA ASN A 485 -6.99 0.81 -1.83
C ASN A 485 -6.00 -0.37 -1.74
N ASP A 486 -6.51 -1.59 -1.88
CA ASP A 486 -5.70 -2.81 -1.88
C ASP A 486 -6.13 -3.75 -3.01
N TRP A 487 -5.17 -4.24 -3.81
CA TRP A 487 -5.43 -5.22 -4.86
C TRP A 487 -6.22 -6.46 -4.41
N ALA A 488 -6.16 -6.84 -3.13
CA ALA A 488 -6.94 -7.95 -2.58
C ALA A 488 -8.47 -7.79 -2.69
N TYR A 489 -8.98 -6.56 -2.79
CA TYR A 489 -10.42 -6.27 -2.86
C TYR A 489 -10.77 -5.04 -3.70
N ALA A 490 -9.80 -4.43 -4.38
CA ALA A 490 -9.96 -3.12 -4.99
C ALA A 490 -11.08 -3.07 -6.03
N VAL A 491 -11.33 -4.17 -6.77
CA VAL A 491 -12.38 -4.26 -7.79
C VAL A 491 -13.78 -4.35 -7.20
N ASP A 492 -13.92 -4.77 -5.94
CA ASP A 492 -15.20 -5.11 -5.31
C ASP A 492 -15.71 -4.04 -4.35
N ILE A 493 -14.94 -2.98 -4.07
CA ILE A 493 -15.38 -1.95 -3.12
C ILE A 493 -16.72 -1.30 -3.56
N PRO A 494 -17.63 -1.01 -2.61
CA PRO A 494 -19.02 -0.66 -2.90
C PRO A 494 -19.19 0.82 -3.28
N THR A 495 -18.36 1.34 -4.18
CA THR A 495 -18.37 2.73 -4.65
C THR A 495 -18.95 2.85 -6.06
N SER A 496 -19.66 3.95 -6.33
CA SER A 496 -20.22 4.29 -7.64
C SER A 496 -20.46 5.81 -7.71
N PRO A 497 -20.28 6.47 -8.86
CA PRO A 497 -19.84 5.96 -10.16
C PRO A 497 -18.31 5.86 -10.30
N TRP A 498 -17.57 5.88 -9.20
CA TRP A 498 -16.11 5.89 -9.14
C TRP A 498 -15.60 4.67 -8.37
N ARG A 499 -14.31 4.37 -8.51
CA ARG A 499 -13.60 3.39 -7.68
C ARG A 499 -12.20 3.89 -7.37
N SER A 500 -11.81 3.75 -6.11
CA SER A 500 -10.51 4.13 -5.52
C SER A 500 -10.24 5.62 -5.30
N ALA A 501 -9.51 5.93 -4.22
CA ALA A 501 -9.08 7.27 -3.85
C ALA A 501 -7.55 7.34 -3.74
N MET A 502 -7.01 8.54 -3.68
CA MET A 502 -5.64 8.79 -3.22
C MET A 502 -5.61 9.05 -1.72
N THR A 503 -4.53 8.71 -1.03
CA THR A 503 -4.31 9.06 0.37
C THR A 503 -4.16 10.56 0.56
N ILE A 504 -4.20 11.06 1.80
CA ILE A 504 -3.75 12.42 2.08
C ILE A 504 -2.30 12.56 1.56
N PRO A 505 -1.96 13.67 0.89
CA PRO A 505 -0.57 13.96 0.56
C PRO A 505 0.28 14.05 1.84
N ARG A 506 1.40 13.32 1.87
CA ARG A 506 2.28 13.20 3.05
C ARG A 506 3.59 13.91 2.81
N ILE A 507 3.96 14.82 3.72
CA ILE A 507 5.32 15.35 3.78
C ILE A 507 6.22 14.26 4.35
N LEU A 508 7.30 13.94 3.65
CA LEU A 508 8.29 12.95 4.06
C LEU A 508 9.55 13.66 4.56
N THR A 509 10.04 13.23 5.72
CA THR A 509 11.32 13.67 6.30
C THR A 509 12.07 12.48 6.89
N LEU A 510 13.38 12.62 7.10
CA LEU A 510 14.16 11.66 7.89
C LEU A 510 14.52 12.28 9.23
N GLU A 511 14.21 11.58 10.31
CA GLU A 511 14.62 11.97 11.67
C GLU A 511 15.40 10.84 12.31
N ASN A 512 16.31 11.19 13.22
CA ASN A 512 16.93 10.21 14.10
C ASN A 512 15.94 9.81 15.20
N VAL A 513 15.58 8.53 15.19
CA VAL A 513 14.67 7.93 16.15
C VAL A 513 15.37 6.71 16.73
N ASP A 514 15.66 6.76 18.02
CA ASP A 514 16.30 5.68 18.77
C ASP A 514 17.65 5.22 18.14
N GLY A 515 18.41 6.19 17.60
CA GLY A 515 19.72 5.96 17.00
C GLY A 515 19.69 5.54 15.53
N ARG A 516 18.50 5.43 14.90
CA ARG A 516 18.32 5.06 13.50
C ARG A 516 17.66 6.18 12.70
N ALA A 517 18.04 6.33 11.44
CA ALA A 517 17.35 7.23 10.52
C ALA A 517 16.02 6.60 10.12
N ARG A 518 14.90 7.19 10.55
CA ARG A 518 13.54 6.70 10.24
C ARG A 518 12.79 7.71 9.38
N LEU A 519 11.95 7.18 8.49
CA LEU A 519 11.00 7.98 7.73
C LEU A 519 9.92 8.53 8.68
N ILE A 520 9.71 9.84 8.63
CA ILE A 520 8.64 10.54 9.34
C ILE A 520 7.68 11.12 8.31
N GLN A 521 6.39 10.88 8.52
CA GLN A 521 5.32 11.25 7.62
C GLN A 521 4.30 12.13 8.33
N LYS A 522 3.93 13.25 7.70
CA LYS A 522 2.89 14.14 8.22
C LYS A 522 1.89 14.48 7.13
N PRO A 523 0.58 14.55 7.43
CA PRO A 523 -0.39 15.15 6.52
C PRO A 523 0.09 16.51 6.03
N HIS A 524 -0.05 16.79 4.74
CA HIS A 524 0.40 18.05 4.17
C HIS A 524 -0.27 19.23 4.89
N ARG A 525 0.52 20.24 5.25
CA ARG A 525 0.08 21.39 6.07
C ARG A 525 -1.15 22.13 5.53
N ASN A 526 -1.39 22.06 4.21
CA ASN A 526 -2.53 22.72 3.57
C ASN A 526 -3.88 22.10 3.96
N LEU A 527 -3.92 20.90 4.56
CA LEU A 527 -5.12 20.33 5.17
C LEU A 527 -5.77 21.30 6.18
N GLN A 528 -4.96 22.08 6.90
CA GLN A 528 -5.44 23.09 7.85
C GLN A 528 -6.40 24.11 7.21
N ALA A 529 -6.28 24.36 5.90
CA ALA A 529 -7.18 25.28 5.19
C ALA A 529 -8.60 24.70 4.97
N LEU A 530 -8.81 23.42 5.26
CA LEU A 530 -10.12 22.75 5.27
C LEU A 530 -10.64 22.52 6.69
N GLU A 531 -9.79 22.59 7.70
CA GLU A 531 -10.19 22.41 9.10
C GLU A 531 -11.02 23.58 9.62
N SER A 532 -11.99 23.30 10.48
CA SER A 532 -12.75 24.35 11.18
C SER A 532 -11.83 25.19 12.06
N LYS A 533 -12.06 26.52 12.09
CA LYS A 533 -11.29 27.45 12.93
C LYS A 533 -11.40 27.11 14.42
N SER A 534 -12.61 26.79 14.88
CA SER A 534 -12.87 26.28 16.23
C SER A 534 -12.87 24.76 16.26
N MET A 535 -12.44 24.19 17.39
CA MET A 535 -12.62 22.76 17.65
C MET A 535 -14.11 22.47 17.86
N LEU A 536 -14.60 21.37 17.29
CA LEU A 536 -15.93 20.83 17.58
C LEU A 536 -16.00 20.27 18.99
N TYR A 537 -14.90 19.68 19.45
CA TYR A 537 -14.80 19.11 20.78
C TYR A 537 -13.37 19.18 21.28
N LYS A 538 -13.21 19.49 22.57
CA LYS A 538 -11.93 19.40 23.27
C LYS A 538 -12.19 19.01 24.71
N ASN A 539 -11.42 18.07 25.22
CA ASN A 539 -11.48 17.71 26.63
C ASN A 539 -10.14 17.17 27.14
N HIS A 540 -9.95 17.27 28.45
CA HIS A 540 -8.80 16.75 29.16
C HIS A 540 -9.27 16.00 30.42
N TRP A 541 -8.87 14.74 30.54
CA TRP A 541 -9.05 13.93 31.74
C TRP A 541 -7.70 13.66 32.36
N HIS A 542 -7.46 14.19 33.56
CA HIS A 542 -6.25 13.88 34.30
C HIS A 542 -6.14 12.38 34.61
N LEU A 543 -7.27 11.73 34.92
CA LEU A 543 -7.39 10.29 35.13
C LEU A 543 -8.66 9.78 34.45
N LEU A 544 -8.51 8.76 33.60
CA LEU A 544 -9.61 8.07 32.93
C LEU A 544 -9.61 6.58 33.30
N SER A 545 -10.53 6.21 34.19
CA SER A 545 -10.79 4.81 34.54
C SER A 545 -11.55 4.08 33.42
N THR A 546 -11.53 2.75 33.45
CA THR A 546 -12.28 1.88 32.52
C THR A 546 -13.70 2.40 32.29
N ARG A 547 -14.01 2.74 31.03
CA ARG A 547 -15.33 3.20 30.60
C ARG A 547 -15.41 3.27 29.08
N ASN A 548 -16.63 3.40 28.57
CA ASN A 548 -16.92 3.86 27.22
C ASN A 548 -17.77 5.14 27.32
N LEU A 549 -17.35 6.20 26.65
CA LEU A 549 -17.95 7.53 26.71
C LEU A 549 -18.31 8.00 25.31
N THR A 550 -19.61 8.11 25.02
CA THR A 550 -20.07 8.82 23.83
C THR A 550 -19.66 10.28 23.94
N LEU A 551 -18.94 10.78 22.94
CA LEU A 551 -18.54 12.17 22.89
C LEU A 551 -19.66 13.01 22.27
N PRO A 552 -19.87 14.27 22.71
CA PRO A 552 -20.85 15.18 22.11
C PRO A 552 -20.34 15.75 20.79
N VAL A 553 -19.88 14.90 19.89
CA VAL A 553 -19.40 15.21 18.54
C VAL A 553 -19.75 14.07 17.60
N SER A 554 -20.11 14.41 16.37
CA SER A 554 -20.36 13.47 15.29
C SER A 554 -19.93 14.08 13.97
N GLY A 555 -19.61 13.23 13.00
CA GLY A 555 -19.20 13.64 11.67
C GLY A 555 -18.64 12.51 10.84
N LYS A 556 -18.62 12.72 9.52
CA LYS A 556 -17.97 11.82 8.57
C LYS A 556 -16.58 12.30 8.14
N ALA A 557 -16.29 13.59 8.32
CA ALA A 557 -15.04 14.24 7.93
C ALA A 557 -14.45 14.99 9.13
N LEU A 558 -13.50 14.38 9.83
CA LEU A 558 -12.93 14.89 11.09
C LEU A 558 -11.39 14.78 11.10
N ASP A 559 -10.75 15.72 11.78
CA ASP A 559 -9.35 15.59 12.23
C ASP A 559 -9.36 15.51 13.75
N ILE A 560 -8.87 14.39 14.28
CA ILE A 560 -8.89 14.09 15.71
C ILE A 560 -7.46 13.89 16.20
N THR A 561 -7.06 14.63 17.23
CA THR A 561 -5.83 14.35 17.98
C THR A 561 -6.18 13.70 19.31
N LEU A 562 -5.57 12.57 19.63
CA LEU A 562 -5.67 11.86 20.90
C LEU A 562 -4.27 11.68 21.49
N ALA A 563 -4.02 12.28 22.66
CA ALA A 563 -2.75 12.16 23.37
C ALA A 563 -2.97 11.74 24.82
N PHE A 564 -2.12 10.87 25.35
CA PHE A 564 -2.28 10.34 26.71
C PHE A 564 -0.98 9.75 27.27
N SER A 565 -0.96 9.55 28.58
CA SER A 565 0.16 8.97 29.32
C SER A 565 -0.22 7.59 29.86
N PRO A 566 0.20 6.49 29.22
CA PRO A 566 -0.05 5.15 29.75
C PRO A 566 0.70 4.91 31.06
N GLY A 567 0.05 4.26 32.02
CA GLY A 567 0.60 3.84 33.30
C GLY A 567 0.52 2.32 33.50
N ALA A 568 0.99 1.83 34.65
CA ALA A 568 1.05 0.38 34.94
C ALA A 568 -0.32 -0.34 34.86
N GLU A 569 -1.41 0.37 35.17
CA GLU A 569 -2.77 -0.16 35.09
C GLU A 569 -3.43 0.03 33.72
N SER A 570 -2.83 0.80 32.81
CA SER A 570 -3.36 1.01 31.46
C SER A 570 -3.25 -0.27 30.64
N LYS A 571 -4.32 -0.62 29.92
CA LYS A 571 -4.32 -1.75 28.97
C LYS A 571 -4.56 -1.26 27.56
N ILE A 572 -5.68 -0.59 27.34
CA ILE A 572 -6.07 -0.10 26.02
C ILE A 572 -6.73 1.27 26.18
N LEU A 573 -6.40 2.20 25.29
CA LEU A 573 -7.14 3.45 25.09
C LEU A 573 -7.40 3.64 23.61
N GLY A 574 -8.59 4.13 23.25
CA GLY A 574 -8.87 4.45 21.85
C GLY A 574 -10.20 5.16 21.64
N LEU A 575 -10.53 5.34 20.37
CA LEU A 575 -11.79 5.87 19.89
C LEU A 575 -12.54 4.80 19.10
N ASN A 576 -13.86 4.83 19.17
CA ASN A 576 -14.71 4.23 18.15
C ASN A 576 -15.27 5.36 17.28
N VAL A 577 -14.93 5.39 16.00
CA VAL A 577 -15.37 6.41 15.03
C VAL A 577 -16.35 5.82 14.03
N ARG A 578 -17.17 6.68 13.41
CA ARG A 578 -18.25 6.24 12.52
C ARG A 578 -19.10 5.16 13.18
N THR A 579 -19.43 5.36 14.46
CA THR A 579 -20.23 4.41 15.23
C THR A 579 -21.71 4.81 15.27
N ASP A 580 -22.58 3.82 15.32
CA ASP A 580 -24.01 3.97 15.60
C ASP A 580 -24.34 3.91 17.11
N GLY A 581 -23.32 3.76 17.96
CA GLY A 581 -23.45 3.60 19.41
C GLY A 581 -23.91 2.20 19.84
N LYS A 582 -23.98 1.24 18.92
CA LYS A 582 -24.45 -0.13 19.15
C LYS A 582 -23.43 -1.15 18.65
N THR A 583 -23.51 -1.50 17.37
CA THR A 583 -22.79 -2.64 16.77
C THR A 583 -21.82 -2.23 15.68
N GLN A 584 -22.02 -1.08 15.05
CA GLN A 584 -21.14 -0.60 13.99
C GLN A 584 -20.13 0.41 14.55
N GLY A 585 -18.90 0.35 14.04
CA GLY A 585 -17.87 1.34 14.28
C GLY A 585 -16.47 0.86 13.92
N THR A 586 -15.56 1.81 13.76
CA THR A 586 -14.13 1.55 13.52
C THR A 586 -13.35 1.91 14.77
N ILE A 587 -12.66 0.94 15.36
CA ILE A 587 -11.94 1.12 16.61
C ILE A 587 -10.49 1.48 16.30
N ILE A 588 -10.04 2.65 16.74
CA ILE A 588 -8.66 3.10 16.63
C ILE A 588 -8.09 3.27 18.02
N GLY A 589 -6.96 2.67 18.33
CA GLY A 589 -6.44 2.74 19.68
C GLY A 589 -4.98 2.36 19.83
N TYR A 590 -4.61 2.13 21.08
CA TYR A 590 -3.27 1.74 21.49
C TYR A 590 -3.34 0.62 22.53
N ASP A 591 -2.59 -0.45 22.30
CA ASP A 591 -2.39 -1.55 23.24
C ASP A 591 -1.07 -1.35 24.00
N VAL A 592 -1.19 -1.13 25.31
CA VAL A 592 -0.06 -0.87 26.22
C VAL A 592 0.79 -2.11 26.44
N SER A 593 0.21 -3.31 26.30
CA SER A 593 0.94 -4.57 26.49
C SER A 593 1.91 -4.88 25.36
N THR A 594 1.57 -4.45 24.14
CA THR A 594 2.39 -4.67 22.94
C THR A 594 3.13 -3.43 22.47
N ASN A 595 2.78 -2.25 23.00
CA ASN A 595 3.21 -0.94 22.49
C ASN A 595 2.89 -0.74 21.01
N GLN A 596 1.65 -1.00 20.63
CA GLN A 596 1.19 -0.88 19.26
C GLN A 596 -0.03 0.03 19.19
N MET A 597 -0.06 0.90 18.18
CA MET A 597 -1.33 1.47 17.74
C MET A 597 -2.04 0.48 16.84
N PHE A 598 -3.37 0.57 16.76
CA PHE A 598 -4.16 -0.31 15.92
C PHE A 598 -5.39 0.36 15.30
N VAL A 599 -5.86 -0.21 14.21
CA VAL A 599 -7.16 0.06 13.58
C VAL A 599 -7.89 -1.27 13.40
N ASN A 600 -9.03 -1.44 14.08
CA ASN A 600 -9.95 -2.54 13.87
C ASN A 600 -11.13 -2.04 13.04
N ARG A 601 -11.29 -2.62 11.84
CA ARG A 601 -12.41 -2.32 10.93
C ARG A 601 -13.41 -3.48 10.77
N GLU A 602 -13.33 -4.51 11.61
CA GLU A 602 -14.18 -5.72 11.51
C GLU A 602 -15.67 -5.39 11.57
N ALA A 603 -16.05 -4.36 12.34
CA ALA A 603 -17.41 -3.86 12.46
C ALA A 603 -17.62 -2.49 11.81
N SER A 604 -16.76 -2.09 10.87
CA SER A 604 -16.74 -0.73 10.31
C SER A 604 -17.90 -0.38 9.40
N GLY A 605 -18.69 -1.37 8.94
CA GLY A 605 -19.78 -1.17 8.01
C GLY A 605 -19.93 -2.32 7.02
N ASP A 606 -20.19 -1.99 5.76
CA ASP A 606 -20.19 -2.98 4.68
C ASP A 606 -18.79 -3.57 4.51
N SER A 607 -18.71 -4.89 4.63
CA SER A 607 -17.53 -5.71 4.36
C SER A 607 -17.91 -6.94 3.54
N SER A 608 -19.15 -6.98 3.03
CA SER A 608 -19.72 -8.16 2.37
C SER A 608 -19.11 -8.46 1.00
N PHE A 609 -18.41 -7.48 0.43
CA PHE A 609 -17.78 -7.55 -0.89
C PHE A 609 -16.47 -8.35 -0.92
N SER A 610 -15.76 -8.52 0.21
CA SER A 610 -14.54 -9.33 0.25
C SER A 610 -14.23 -9.85 1.65
N THR A 611 -13.86 -11.13 1.72
CA THR A 611 -13.39 -11.78 2.96
C THR A 611 -12.05 -11.26 3.44
N SER A 612 -11.25 -10.63 2.57
CA SER A 612 -9.95 -10.04 2.90
C SER A 612 -10.06 -8.63 3.48
N PHE A 613 -11.26 -8.03 3.44
CA PHE A 613 -11.46 -6.66 3.91
C PHE A 613 -11.50 -6.57 5.44
N SER A 614 -12.26 -7.44 6.11
CA SER A 614 -12.43 -7.40 7.57
C SER A 614 -11.12 -7.72 8.29
N GLY A 615 -10.71 -6.93 9.28
CA GLY A 615 -9.49 -7.20 10.05
C GLY A 615 -9.06 -6.11 11.04
N ILE A 616 -7.96 -6.41 11.74
CA ILE A 616 -7.28 -5.53 12.69
C ILE A 616 -5.83 -5.34 12.28
N TYR A 617 -5.42 -4.09 12.13
CA TYR A 617 -4.08 -3.71 11.68
C TYR A 617 -3.31 -3.07 12.81
N TYR A 618 -2.05 -3.43 12.97
CA TYR A 618 -1.20 -2.97 14.06
C TYR A 618 0.08 -2.34 13.54
N ALA A 619 0.50 -1.25 14.16
CA ALA A 619 1.80 -0.63 13.93
C ALA A 619 2.54 -0.50 15.27
N PRO A 620 3.84 -0.83 15.34
CA PRO A 620 4.65 -0.61 16.53
C PRO A 620 4.67 0.89 16.83
N LEU A 621 4.44 1.30 18.07
CA LEU A 621 4.53 2.71 18.47
C LEU A 621 5.07 2.81 19.90
N PRO A 622 6.40 2.89 20.08
CA PRO A 622 6.98 3.00 21.42
C PRO A 622 6.51 4.26 22.16
N VAL A 623 6.21 4.11 23.46
CA VAL A 623 5.93 5.26 24.34
C VAL A 623 7.18 6.13 24.47
N ARG A 624 7.08 7.41 24.12
CA ARG A 624 8.21 8.35 24.20
C ARG A 624 7.87 9.50 25.13
N ASN A 625 8.81 9.83 26.01
CA ASN A 625 8.62 10.86 27.05
C ASN A 625 7.35 10.61 27.89
N GLY A 626 7.02 9.34 28.13
CA GLY A 626 5.83 8.92 28.88
C GLY A 626 4.50 9.15 28.16
N LYS A 627 4.50 9.48 26.87
CA LYS A 627 3.30 9.83 26.10
C LYS A 627 3.13 8.99 24.84
N VAL A 628 1.87 8.84 24.46
CA VAL A 628 1.42 8.35 23.15
C VAL A 628 0.59 9.47 22.53
N GLU A 629 0.77 9.70 21.23
CA GLU A 629 0.02 10.68 20.45
C GLU A 629 -0.43 10.02 19.15
N LEU A 630 -1.71 10.17 18.83
CA LEU A 630 -2.34 9.70 17.59
C LEU A 630 -3.04 10.90 16.93
N ARG A 631 -2.77 11.14 15.66
CA ARG A 631 -3.60 12.00 14.80
C ARG A 631 -4.40 11.11 13.85
N ILE A 632 -5.72 11.27 13.84
CA ILE A 632 -6.66 10.42 13.14
C ILE A 632 -7.42 11.30 12.16
N LEU A 633 -7.17 11.10 10.87
CA LEU A 633 -7.92 11.73 9.79
C LEU A 633 -9.04 10.78 9.39
N LEU A 634 -10.29 11.21 9.57
CA LEU A 634 -11.48 10.45 9.21
C LEU A 634 -12.17 11.13 8.03
N ASP A 635 -12.42 10.38 6.97
CA ASP A 635 -13.26 10.79 5.84
C ASP A 635 -14.43 9.81 5.64
N TRP A 636 -15.25 10.05 4.62
CA TRP A 636 -16.50 9.32 4.40
C TRP A 636 -16.31 7.82 4.24
N SER A 637 -15.16 7.38 3.75
CA SER A 637 -14.81 5.97 3.57
C SER A 637 -13.37 5.62 3.91
N SER A 638 -12.70 6.42 4.75
CA SER A 638 -11.31 6.15 5.14
C SER A 638 -10.96 6.66 6.54
N VAL A 639 -9.95 6.02 7.12
CA VAL A 639 -9.24 6.46 8.31
C VAL A 639 -7.73 6.40 8.01
N GLU A 640 -7.02 7.49 8.27
CA GLU A 640 -5.55 7.53 8.31
C GLU A 640 -5.07 7.92 9.71
N VAL A 641 -4.28 7.05 10.34
CA VAL A 641 -3.77 7.24 11.70
C VAL A 641 -2.27 7.47 11.65
N PHE A 642 -1.80 8.59 12.20
CA PHE A 642 -0.38 8.94 12.33
C PHE A 642 0.02 8.86 13.79
N GLY A 643 0.98 7.99 14.10
CA GLY A 643 1.45 7.73 15.46
C GLY A 643 2.72 8.53 15.80
N GLY A 644 2.77 9.07 17.02
CA GLY A 644 3.94 9.77 17.54
C GLY A 644 4.23 11.05 16.76
N ARG A 645 5.46 11.17 16.23
CA ARG A 645 5.87 12.27 15.35
C ARG A 645 5.47 12.03 13.89
N GLY A 646 4.88 10.88 13.57
CA GLY A 646 4.61 10.42 12.21
C GLY A 646 5.55 9.31 11.72
N GLU A 647 6.33 8.70 12.61
CA GLU A 647 7.20 7.54 12.29
C GLU A 647 6.45 6.27 11.90
N GLU A 648 5.14 6.21 12.20
CA GLU A 648 4.28 5.05 11.96
C GLU A 648 2.92 5.57 11.47
N ALA A 649 2.34 4.86 10.50
CA ALA A 649 1.04 5.19 9.95
C ALA A 649 0.21 3.92 9.71
N ILE A 650 -1.11 4.03 9.83
CA ILE A 650 -2.09 3.01 9.38
C ILE A 650 -3.16 3.72 8.55
N THR A 651 -3.29 3.36 7.28
CA THR A 651 -4.38 3.77 6.40
C THR A 651 -5.32 2.61 6.12
N ALA A 652 -6.61 2.82 6.37
CA ALA A 652 -7.64 1.83 6.10
C ALA A 652 -8.92 2.49 5.55
N GLN A 653 -9.43 1.95 4.45
CA GLN A 653 -10.78 2.21 3.98
C GLN A 653 -11.80 1.59 4.95
N ILE A 654 -12.97 2.21 5.03
CA ILE A 654 -14.14 1.78 5.79
C ILE A 654 -15.42 2.09 5.00
N PHE A 655 -16.46 1.26 5.10
CA PHE A 655 -17.74 1.52 4.40
C PHE A 655 -18.93 1.58 5.37
N PRO A 656 -18.92 2.50 6.35
CA PRO A 656 -19.96 2.68 7.35
C PRO A 656 -21.29 3.16 6.75
N SER A 657 -22.40 2.75 7.34
CA SER A 657 -23.71 3.25 6.94
C SER A 657 -23.83 4.77 7.13
N GLU A 658 -24.67 5.39 6.32
CA GLU A 658 -24.94 6.84 6.36
C GLU A 658 -25.22 7.43 7.76
N PRO A 659 -26.05 6.83 8.63
CA PRO A 659 -26.32 7.37 9.96
C PRO A 659 -25.14 7.23 10.94
N SER A 660 -24.19 6.34 10.69
CA SER A 660 -23.06 6.07 11.57
C SER A 660 -22.06 7.21 11.53
N THR A 661 -22.26 8.18 12.42
CA THR A 661 -21.49 9.42 12.51
C THR A 661 -20.94 9.69 13.90
N GLY A 662 -21.28 8.85 14.88
CA GLY A 662 -20.86 9.03 16.27
C GLY A 662 -19.38 8.83 16.48
N VAL A 663 -18.88 9.40 17.59
CA VAL A 663 -17.55 9.17 18.12
C VAL A 663 -17.67 8.81 19.60
N SER A 664 -17.01 7.74 20.04
CA SER A 664 -16.88 7.41 21.46
C SER A 664 -15.42 7.22 21.86
N LEU A 665 -15.09 7.55 23.10
CA LEU A 665 -13.80 7.31 23.73
C LEU A 665 -13.93 6.12 24.67
N PHE A 666 -12.99 5.18 24.62
CA PHE A 666 -12.97 4.06 25.55
C PHE A 666 -11.59 3.88 26.19
N SER A 667 -11.60 3.32 27.40
CA SER A 667 -10.41 2.95 28.17
C SER A 667 -10.64 1.60 28.83
N VAL A 668 -9.60 0.78 28.85
CA VAL A 668 -9.47 -0.42 29.70
C VAL A 668 -8.27 -0.21 30.62
N GLY A 669 -8.53 -0.18 31.92
CA GLY A 669 -7.56 0.22 32.94
C GLY A 669 -7.62 1.71 33.26
N ILE A 670 -6.62 2.21 33.98
CA ILE A 670 -6.49 3.62 34.33
C ILE A 670 -5.44 4.27 33.43
N VAL A 671 -5.84 5.31 32.69
CA VAL A 671 -4.96 6.09 31.80
C VAL A 671 -4.87 7.53 32.31
N LYS A 672 -3.68 8.14 32.23
CA LYS A 672 -3.43 9.50 32.72
C LYS A 672 -3.41 10.50 31.58
N ASP A 673 -3.75 11.75 31.89
CA ASP A 673 -3.61 12.93 31.05
C ASP A 673 -4.14 12.72 29.61
N VAL A 674 -5.35 12.14 29.51
CA VAL A 674 -6.01 11.90 28.22
C VAL A 674 -6.52 13.24 27.69
N ASN A 675 -5.98 13.66 26.55
CA ASN A 675 -6.34 14.86 25.83
C ASN A 675 -6.92 14.48 24.48
N ILE A 676 -8.07 15.06 24.15
CA ILE A 676 -8.68 14.90 22.83
C ILE A 676 -9.04 16.27 22.25
N GLU A 677 -8.76 16.44 20.97
CA GLU A 677 -9.14 17.62 20.18
C GLU A 677 -9.75 17.14 18.86
N VAL A 678 -10.91 17.69 18.48
CA VAL A 678 -11.64 17.30 17.27
C VAL A 678 -11.98 18.54 16.46
N ARG A 679 -11.66 18.54 15.17
CA ARG A 679 -12.07 19.54 14.18
C ARG A 679 -12.90 18.87 13.09
N SER A 680 -13.85 19.59 12.51
CA SER A 680 -14.42 19.16 11.22
C SER A 680 -13.49 19.53 10.09
N VAL A 681 -13.46 18.71 9.05
CA VAL A 681 -12.78 19.00 7.80
C VAL A 681 -13.84 19.26 6.73
N SER A 682 -13.79 20.44 6.10
CA SER A 682 -14.71 20.81 5.02
C SER A 682 -14.37 20.09 3.72
N SER A 683 -15.36 19.92 2.84
CA SER A 683 -15.13 19.40 1.49
C SER A 683 -14.12 20.25 0.71
N SER A 684 -13.22 19.59 -0.02
CA SER A 684 -12.32 20.20 -0.99
C SER A 684 -12.98 20.36 -2.37
N TRP A 685 -14.13 19.73 -2.59
CA TRP A 685 -14.89 19.80 -3.84
C TRP A 685 -15.64 21.13 -3.98
N GLY A 686 -15.81 21.61 -5.22
CA GLY A 686 -16.66 22.79 -5.51
C GLY A 686 -15.99 24.18 -5.34
N HIS A 687 -14.71 24.25 -4.96
CA HIS A 687 -13.97 25.53 -4.91
C HIS A 687 -13.26 25.86 -6.24
N ARG A 688 -13.40 27.10 -6.72
CA ARG A 688 -12.72 27.58 -7.93
C ARG A 688 -11.20 27.67 -7.69
N ILE A 689 -10.43 26.87 -8.41
CA ILE A 689 -8.97 27.04 -8.56
C ILE A 689 -8.72 28.36 -9.32
N SER A 690 -7.75 29.16 -8.90
CA SER A 690 -7.32 30.34 -9.67
C SER A 690 -6.77 29.90 -11.02
N ASN A 691 -7.36 30.44 -12.10
CA ASN A 691 -6.94 30.22 -13.48
C ASN A 691 -5.51 30.69 -13.74
#